data_AF-A0AA88RLI2-F1
#
_entry.id   AF-A0AA88RLI2-F1
#
_cell.length_a   1.000
_cell.length_b   1.000
_cell.length_c   1.000
_cell.angle_alpha   90.00
_cell.angle_beta   90.00
_cell.angle_gamma   90.00
#
_symmetry.space_group_name_H-M   'P 1'
#
loop_
_entity.id
_entity.type
_entity.pdbx_description
1 polymer ?
#
loop_
_entity_poly.entity_id
_entity_poly.type
_entity_poly.pdbx_seq_one_letter_code
_entity_poly.pdbx_strand_id
1 'polypeptide(L)'
;MSNSKGIQAEPPHIAFFPSGMSHSTPFFRLAIMLASRKCNVTFITIQSTAAGSHQDSSFFSTHPEIKHLEFEILPFDASSFTIDDLFVIQIEAINRSLHLLSPFLSSLPRPLSAIFSDFVLAAGLAQISGDLGIPIYLISTTSARFYSTVAYLPTLMSGTPAVFSGSSGEVEIPGLAPLKKSSIPLPWLDNSPSNHLLDAYLLPNARSLPNVNGILLNTFQWFEPEAIAALNSGKISSNLPPVFPVGPFEPYELIKRHNFPWLDDQAAESVVYVSFGSRDPMSTDQIRELGNGLETSEYAYLWAVKPTQVEQDENEEIQEQLHDPLTESTKGRGRILKGWVNQEDILAHPAIGGFVNQCEWDSVMEAARQGVPMLAWPQHGDQKMNAEVVEKAGLGIWQKDSGWGGERLVKGEEIGKMVCQMMTDSNMRFKAKKVREEARKACQVDGSSEKVLIGFIERVKQKDQKLVQILIVNVEGNTVKGFVPKQSRPVMSDSGNLSSAHVALLPASGMGHLAPFLRLAVSLLTHNVQVTFITTHPTVSLSESHTLSRFFSAYPQIATKQLHLLAFDNPSAISEDPFYIQYEAIRQSSYLLSPLLSSCSPHLSALITDMSLASTVIPVTEALGLPNYILFTSSAKMLTLFLSFHTTIGSRARSNSDEVIGVFKIPGLQPLPKSWIPPPLLSDTVSLLKTHIIENGKEMTRATGILINTFEELEQESLAALNKGKIVKGLPPVIPIGPFAPCDFERSQPLSWLDDQPEGSVVYVSFGSRTAMSGDQIRELGKGLLRSGYRFVWVVKEKKIDRDDDKELGELLGHGFLEKARGIGLVVKQWVNQGEILGHRAVGGFVSHCGWNSVTEAIWYGVRVLAWPQHGDQKMNASVVDRNGLGIWMENWGWGGGDLVIKENQIAECVRKMMSSESLKVQAAQIGETSRTAVEVSGSSNRSMFELIETWKTSQSI
;
A
#
# COMPACT_ATOMS: atom_id res chain seq x y z
N MET A 1 16.39 -15.15 -61.06
CA MET A 1 17.00 -14.38 -59.95
C MET A 1 15.92 -13.53 -59.31
N SER A 2 15.35 -13.97 -58.18
CA SER A 2 14.55 -13.12 -57.30
C SER A 2 15.10 -13.33 -55.89
N ASN A 3 15.80 -12.31 -55.40
CA ASN A 3 16.47 -12.30 -54.10
C ASN A 3 15.48 -12.54 -52.95
N SER A 4 15.60 -13.70 -52.31
CA SER A 4 15.14 -13.90 -50.94
C SER A 4 16.08 -13.15 -49.99
N LYS A 5 15.82 -11.86 -49.77
CA LYS A 5 16.35 -11.18 -48.59
C LYS A 5 15.60 -11.75 -47.39
N GLY A 6 16.26 -12.63 -46.62
CA GLY A 6 15.77 -13.05 -45.32
C GLY A 6 15.47 -11.82 -44.48
N ILE A 7 14.26 -11.74 -43.94
CA ILE A 7 13.86 -10.70 -42.98
C ILE A 7 14.72 -10.96 -41.74
N GLN A 8 15.77 -10.16 -41.53
CA GLN A 8 16.47 -10.12 -40.25
C GLN A 8 15.46 -9.60 -39.21
N ALA A 9 15.13 -10.41 -38.21
CA ALA A 9 14.31 -9.98 -37.09
C ALA A 9 14.99 -8.77 -36.41
N GLU A 10 14.23 -7.70 -36.18
CA GLU A 10 14.76 -6.52 -35.52
C GLU A 10 15.20 -6.85 -34.08
N PRO A 11 16.31 -6.27 -33.60
CA PRO A 11 16.76 -6.50 -32.24
C PRO A 11 15.75 -5.99 -31.19
N PRO A 12 15.54 -6.74 -30.09
CA PRO A 12 14.52 -6.40 -29.09
C PRO A 12 14.84 -5.07 -28.43
N HIS A 13 13.82 -4.25 -28.20
CA HIS A 13 13.94 -2.97 -27.51
C HIS A 13 13.56 -3.12 -26.05
N ILE A 14 14.49 -2.86 -25.13
CA ILE A 14 14.36 -3.14 -23.70
C ILE A 14 14.57 -1.86 -22.91
N ALA A 15 13.77 -1.65 -21.86
CA ALA A 15 13.93 -0.53 -20.94
C ALA A 15 14.36 -0.98 -19.54
N PHE A 16 15.18 -0.18 -18.87
CA PHE A 16 15.53 -0.32 -17.44
C PHE A 16 14.92 0.85 -16.65
N PHE A 17 14.28 0.55 -15.52
CA PHE A 17 13.61 1.51 -14.63
C PHE A 17 13.93 1.18 -13.16
N PRO A 18 15.11 1.58 -12.64
CA PRO A 18 15.51 1.36 -11.24
C PRO A 18 14.92 2.40 -10.28
N SER A 19 14.74 2.02 -9.02
CA SER A 19 14.16 2.85 -7.95
C SER A 19 15.08 3.93 -7.35
N GLY A 20 16.39 3.93 -7.63
CA GLY A 20 17.32 4.97 -7.15
C GLY A 20 18.72 4.51 -6.69
N MET A 21 19.55 5.50 -6.27
CA MET A 21 21.03 5.51 -6.28
C MET A 21 21.77 4.30 -5.69
N SER A 22 21.27 3.61 -4.66
CA SER A 22 22.00 2.48 -4.04
C SER A 22 21.90 1.17 -4.84
N HIS A 23 21.09 1.12 -5.89
CA HIS A 23 20.85 -0.10 -6.69
C HIS A 23 21.04 0.09 -8.20
N SER A 24 21.65 1.20 -8.65
CA SER A 24 21.84 1.46 -10.08
C SER A 24 22.93 0.59 -10.72
N THR A 25 23.97 0.20 -9.97
CA THR A 25 25.13 -0.55 -10.52
C THR A 25 24.74 -1.89 -11.18
N PRO A 26 23.92 -2.76 -10.57
CA PRO A 26 23.44 -3.98 -11.23
C PRO A 26 22.69 -3.73 -12.53
N PHE A 27 21.91 -2.64 -12.56
CA PHE A 27 21.14 -2.26 -13.74
C PHE A 27 22.07 -1.81 -14.86
N PHE A 28 23.08 -0.99 -14.55
CA PHE A 28 24.10 -0.58 -15.52
C PHE A 28 24.85 -1.76 -16.11
N ARG A 29 25.30 -2.70 -15.27
CA ARG A 29 26.00 -3.90 -15.73
C ARG A 29 25.12 -4.74 -16.65
N LEU A 30 23.88 -5.03 -16.26
CA LEU A 30 22.97 -5.83 -17.08
C LEU A 30 22.56 -5.11 -18.37
N ALA A 31 22.36 -3.78 -18.33
CA ALA A 31 22.07 -2.97 -19.52
C ALA A 31 23.17 -3.12 -20.57
N ILE A 32 24.44 -3.07 -20.16
CA ILE A 32 25.59 -3.28 -21.04
C ILE A 32 25.64 -4.72 -21.55
N MET A 33 25.43 -5.70 -20.67
CA MET A 33 25.41 -7.12 -21.07
C MET A 33 24.35 -7.40 -22.15
N LEU A 34 23.19 -6.75 -22.08
CA LEU A 34 22.13 -6.86 -23.09
C LEU A 34 22.48 -6.07 -24.36
N ALA A 35 23.02 -4.85 -24.23
CA ALA A 35 23.45 -4.04 -25.37
C ALA A 35 24.53 -4.74 -26.20
N SER A 36 25.55 -5.32 -25.54
CA SER A 36 26.62 -6.08 -26.19
C SER A 36 26.13 -7.34 -26.91
N ARG A 37 24.96 -7.85 -26.52
CA ARG A 37 24.27 -9.00 -27.13
C ARG A 37 23.16 -8.59 -28.11
N LYS A 38 23.27 -7.37 -28.68
CA LYS A 38 22.41 -6.82 -29.73
C LYS A 38 20.96 -6.56 -29.28
N CYS A 39 20.73 -6.17 -28.03
CA CYS A 39 19.46 -5.55 -27.64
C CYS A 39 19.55 -4.03 -27.84
N ASN A 40 18.46 -3.39 -28.27
CA ASN A 40 18.35 -1.94 -28.18
C ASN A 40 17.97 -1.61 -26.73
N VAL A 41 18.78 -0.81 -26.03
CA VAL A 41 18.58 -0.56 -24.60
C VAL A 41 18.25 0.91 -24.35
N THR A 42 17.17 1.14 -23.61
CA THR A 42 16.83 2.44 -23.01
C THR A 42 16.99 2.34 -21.49
N PHE A 43 17.67 3.29 -20.89
CA PHE A 43 17.81 3.41 -19.44
C PHE A 43 17.06 4.64 -18.97
N ILE A 44 16.13 4.44 -18.04
CA ILE A 44 15.25 5.48 -17.53
C ILE A 44 15.72 5.83 -16.12
N THR A 45 16.26 7.03 -15.92
CA THR A 45 16.64 7.51 -14.57
C THR A 45 15.51 8.33 -13.97
N ILE A 46 15.42 8.33 -12.64
CA ILE A 46 14.38 9.05 -11.90
C ILE A 46 14.97 10.36 -11.39
N GLN A 47 14.30 11.49 -11.63
CA GLN A 47 14.74 12.80 -11.16
C GLN A 47 14.58 12.89 -9.64
N SER A 48 15.67 12.75 -8.87
CA SER A 48 15.63 12.75 -7.39
C SER A 48 15.64 14.17 -6.81
N THR A 49 15.04 14.32 -5.62
CA THR A 49 15.19 15.49 -4.73
C THR A 49 16.54 15.52 -4.01
N ALA A 50 17.30 14.41 -4.02
CA ALA A 50 18.66 14.32 -3.50
C ALA A 50 19.67 14.38 -4.66
N ALA A 51 20.77 15.11 -4.47
CA ALA A 51 21.79 15.36 -5.49
C ALA A 51 22.23 14.07 -6.22
N GLY A 52 21.87 13.98 -7.51
CA GLY A 52 22.24 12.88 -8.39
C GLY A 52 23.75 12.70 -8.50
N SER A 53 24.18 11.43 -8.47
CA SER A 53 25.58 11.03 -8.41
C SER A 53 26.36 11.41 -9.69
N HIS A 54 27.64 11.75 -9.54
CA HIS A 54 28.57 11.86 -10.66
C HIS A 54 28.71 10.56 -11.51
N GLN A 55 28.18 9.41 -11.05
CA GLN A 55 28.28 8.13 -11.74
C GLN A 55 27.35 8.01 -12.95
N ASP A 56 26.11 8.52 -12.86
CA ASP A 56 25.11 8.37 -13.92
C ASP A 56 25.56 9.09 -15.20
N SER A 57 26.03 10.34 -15.06
CA SER A 57 26.59 11.12 -16.17
C SER A 57 27.86 10.49 -16.78
N SER A 58 28.71 9.88 -15.95
CA SER A 58 29.90 9.15 -16.39
C SER A 58 29.54 7.90 -17.19
N PHE A 59 28.50 7.17 -16.78
CA PHE A 59 28.04 5.95 -17.46
C PHE A 59 27.52 6.22 -18.87
N PHE A 60 26.59 7.17 -19.01
CA PHE A 60 25.96 7.46 -20.32
C PHE A 60 26.92 8.10 -21.33
N SER A 61 28.00 8.73 -20.85
CA SER A 61 29.04 9.27 -21.74
C SER A 61 30.03 8.21 -22.21
N THR A 62 30.25 7.11 -21.47
CA THR A 62 31.06 5.97 -21.94
C THR A 62 30.28 4.96 -22.76
N HIS A 63 28.95 4.94 -22.64
CA HIS A 63 28.06 3.98 -23.34
C HIS A 63 26.97 4.69 -24.16
N PRO A 64 27.34 5.44 -25.23
CA PRO A 64 26.39 6.21 -26.03
C PRO A 64 25.37 5.35 -26.81
N GLU A 65 25.61 4.04 -26.92
CA GLU A 65 24.67 3.07 -27.49
C GLU A 65 23.44 2.82 -26.59
N ILE A 66 23.53 3.15 -25.30
CA ILE A 66 22.41 3.05 -24.36
C ILE A 66 21.66 4.38 -24.35
N LYS A 67 20.39 4.37 -24.74
CA LYS A 67 19.58 5.57 -24.76
C LYS A 67 19.21 5.98 -23.33
N HIS A 68 19.59 7.18 -22.92
CA HIS A 68 19.20 7.75 -21.62
C HIS A 68 17.91 8.55 -21.74
N LEU A 69 16.97 8.32 -20.82
CA LEU A 69 15.78 9.15 -20.63
C LEU A 69 15.60 9.45 -19.14
N GLU A 70 15.02 10.60 -18.84
CA GLU A 70 14.68 10.99 -17.48
C GLU A 70 13.17 10.87 -17.27
N PHE A 71 12.79 10.30 -16.12
CA PHE A 71 11.42 10.17 -15.67
C PHE A 71 11.19 11.14 -14.51
N GLU A 72 10.33 12.12 -14.74
CA GLU A 72 9.95 13.12 -13.75
C GLU A 72 8.96 12.50 -12.76
N ILE A 73 9.26 12.64 -11.47
CA ILE A 73 8.37 12.25 -10.38
C ILE A 73 7.65 13.47 -9.82
N LEU A 74 6.46 13.25 -9.28
CA LEU A 74 5.68 14.32 -8.66
C LEU A 74 6.39 14.86 -7.41
N PRO A 75 6.29 16.16 -7.11
CA PRO A 75 6.82 16.73 -5.87
C PRO A 75 6.27 15.98 -4.66
N PHE A 76 7.17 15.52 -3.79
CA PHE A 76 6.83 14.75 -2.60
C PHE A 76 7.31 15.48 -1.34
N ASP A 77 6.38 15.82 -0.45
CA ASP A 77 6.70 16.43 0.84
C ASP A 77 6.96 15.35 1.90
N ALA A 78 8.24 15.11 2.14
CA ALA A 78 8.72 14.12 3.11
C ALA A 78 8.38 14.47 4.57
N SER A 79 8.00 15.72 4.88
CA SER A 79 7.66 16.15 6.25
C SER A 79 6.39 15.48 6.82
N SER A 80 5.63 14.81 5.96
CA SER A 80 4.43 14.05 6.31
C SER A 80 4.69 12.58 6.67
N PHE A 81 5.95 12.12 6.59
CA PHE A 81 6.35 10.73 6.81
C PHE A 81 7.03 10.55 8.18
N THR A 82 6.65 9.51 8.93
CA THR A 82 7.24 9.18 10.25
C THR A 82 8.58 8.45 10.16
N ILE A 83 9.01 8.07 8.96
CA ILE A 83 10.25 7.31 8.69
C ILE A 83 11.24 8.23 7.98
N ASP A 84 12.33 8.53 8.67
CA ASP A 84 13.46 9.34 8.17
C ASP A 84 14.48 8.47 7.39
N ASP A 85 13.99 7.65 6.44
CA ASP A 85 14.84 6.89 5.50
C ASP A 85 14.60 7.42 4.08
N LEU A 86 15.59 8.14 3.53
CA LEU A 86 15.58 8.74 2.19
C LEU A 86 15.27 7.73 1.08
N PHE A 87 15.67 6.47 1.23
CA PHE A 87 15.40 5.43 0.23
C PHE A 87 13.93 5.01 0.25
N VAL A 88 13.33 4.88 1.44
CA VAL A 88 11.91 4.57 1.58
C VAL A 88 11.06 5.73 1.03
N ILE A 89 11.46 6.96 1.34
CA ILE A 89 10.86 8.18 0.81
C ILE A 89 10.91 8.20 -0.73
N GLN A 90 12.07 7.89 -1.33
CA GLN A 90 12.22 7.83 -2.78
C GLN A 90 11.32 6.77 -3.42
N ILE A 91 11.26 5.55 -2.86
CA ILE A 91 10.38 4.48 -3.36
C ILE A 91 8.92 4.92 -3.33
N GLU A 92 8.49 5.55 -2.23
CA GLU A 92 7.12 6.05 -2.11
C GLU A 92 6.80 7.13 -3.15
N ALA A 93 7.72 8.10 -3.34
CA ALA A 93 7.58 9.13 -4.36
C ALA A 93 7.46 8.53 -5.78
N ILE A 94 8.23 7.47 -6.05
CA ILE A 94 8.16 6.75 -7.33
C ILE A 94 6.82 6.03 -7.47
N ASN A 95 6.40 5.25 -6.47
CA ASN A 95 5.13 4.53 -6.48
C ASN A 95 3.95 5.47 -6.76
N ARG A 96 3.95 6.66 -6.15
CA ARG A 96 2.93 7.70 -6.41
C ARG A 96 2.97 8.24 -7.83
N SER A 97 4.14 8.22 -8.47
CA SER A 97 4.36 8.74 -9.82
C SER A 97 4.27 7.67 -10.91
N LEU A 98 4.18 6.38 -10.57
CA LEU A 98 4.18 5.26 -11.53
C LEU A 98 3.08 5.37 -12.60
N HIS A 99 1.94 5.99 -12.30
CA HIS A 99 0.88 6.24 -13.28
C HIS A 99 1.35 7.09 -14.48
N LEU A 100 2.42 7.89 -14.34
CA LEU A 100 3.04 8.65 -15.43
C LEU A 100 3.93 7.77 -16.34
N LEU A 101 4.30 6.57 -15.88
CA LEU A 101 5.17 5.68 -16.64
C LEU A 101 4.45 5.13 -17.88
N SER A 102 3.15 4.83 -17.80
CA SER A 102 2.38 4.34 -18.95
C SER A 102 2.41 5.29 -20.17
N PRO A 103 2.04 6.58 -20.05
CA PRO A 103 2.15 7.52 -21.16
C PRO A 103 3.61 7.77 -21.58
N PHE A 104 4.55 7.78 -20.63
CA PHE A 104 5.97 7.92 -20.91
C PHE A 104 6.50 6.79 -21.81
N LEU A 105 6.23 5.54 -21.47
CA LEU A 105 6.65 4.37 -22.26
C LEU A 105 5.94 4.32 -23.62
N SER A 106 4.67 4.75 -23.68
CA SER A 106 3.90 4.83 -24.93
C SER A 106 4.45 5.90 -25.89
N SER A 107 5.13 6.93 -25.38
CA SER A 107 5.77 7.96 -26.19
C SER A 107 7.08 7.51 -26.84
N LEU A 108 7.61 6.34 -26.48
CA LEU A 108 8.87 5.85 -27.03
C LEU A 108 8.74 5.62 -28.54
N PRO A 109 9.73 6.03 -29.36
CA PRO A 109 9.67 5.90 -30.82
C PRO A 109 9.54 4.46 -31.31
N ARG A 110 9.92 3.49 -30.48
CA ARG A 110 9.82 2.06 -30.75
C ARG A 110 9.17 1.37 -29.56
N PRO A 111 8.20 0.46 -29.77
CA PRO A 111 7.57 -0.27 -28.69
C PRO A 111 8.58 -1.14 -27.96
N LEU A 112 8.42 -1.25 -26.65
CA LEU A 112 9.27 -2.12 -25.83
C LEU A 112 8.88 -3.58 -26.01
N SER A 113 9.90 -4.43 -25.99
CA SER A 113 9.79 -5.89 -25.91
C SER A 113 9.80 -6.37 -24.46
N ALA A 114 10.38 -5.58 -23.54
CA ALA A 114 10.40 -5.85 -22.10
C ALA A 114 10.80 -4.58 -21.33
N ILE A 115 10.38 -4.51 -20.06
CA ILE A 115 10.88 -3.54 -19.07
C ILE A 115 11.47 -4.27 -17.86
N PHE A 116 12.57 -3.73 -17.34
CA PHE A 116 13.28 -4.23 -16.18
C PHE A 116 13.18 -3.26 -15.02
N SER A 117 12.86 -3.78 -13.84
CA SER A 117 12.82 -2.97 -12.62
C SER A 117 13.26 -3.78 -11.41
N ASP A 118 13.39 -3.12 -10.27
CA ASP A 118 13.73 -3.75 -9.00
C ASP A 118 12.48 -4.36 -8.36
N PHE A 119 12.72 -5.19 -7.34
CA PHE A 119 11.66 -5.86 -6.60
C PHE A 119 10.70 -4.88 -5.90
N VAL A 120 11.18 -3.72 -5.45
CA VAL A 120 10.37 -2.81 -4.62
C VAL A 120 9.30 -2.05 -5.40
N LEU A 121 9.36 -2.10 -6.73
CA LEU A 121 8.37 -1.53 -7.65
C LEU A 121 7.48 -2.60 -8.32
N ALA A 122 7.66 -3.89 -8.01
CA ALA A 122 6.97 -5.00 -8.67
C ALA A 122 5.42 -4.87 -8.63
N ALA A 123 4.85 -4.48 -7.50
CA ALA A 123 3.42 -4.31 -7.31
C ALA A 123 2.86 -3.17 -8.16
N GLY A 124 3.54 -2.02 -8.16
CA GLY A 124 3.11 -0.85 -8.93
C GLY A 124 3.27 -1.05 -10.44
N LEU A 125 4.31 -1.75 -10.87
CA LEU A 125 4.54 -2.05 -12.29
C LEU A 125 3.61 -3.12 -12.83
N ALA A 126 3.19 -4.10 -12.03
CA ALA A 126 2.31 -5.18 -12.48
C ALA A 126 1.03 -4.65 -13.16
N GLN A 127 0.48 -3.54 -12.66
CA GLN A 127 -0.68 -2.86 -13.28
C GLN A 127 -0.35 -2.30 -14.67
N ILE A 128 0.81 -1.65 -14.82
CA ILE A 128 1.27 -1.05 -16.08
C ILE A 128 1.52 -2.11 -17.17
N SER A 129 2.03 -3.29 -16.81
CA SER A 129 2.16 -4.42 -17.74
C SER A 129 0.81 -4.88 -18.27
N GLY A 130 -0.21 -4.93 -17.42
CA GLY A 130 -1.56 -5.28 -17.84
C GLY A 130 -2.12 -4.29 -18.88
N ASP A 131 -1.88 -3.00 -18.66
CA ASP A 131 -2.39 -1.93 -19.52
C ASP A 131 -1.65 -1.82 -20.87
N LEU A 132 -0.33 -1.95 -20.87
CA LEU A 132 0.49 -1.78 -22.09
C LEU A 132 0.83 -3.10 -22.81
N GLY A 133 0.60 -4.25 -22.16
CA GLY A 133 1.01 -5.56 -22.69
C GLY A 133 2.54 -5.72 -22.80
N ILE A 134 3.32 -4.97 -22.03
CA ILE A 134 4.80 -5.03 -22.03
C ILE A 134 5.26 -5.98 -20.92
N PRO A 135 6.01 -7.05 -21.23
CA PRO A 135 6.53 -7.96 -20.21
C PRO A 135 7.43 -7.26 -19.18
N ILE A 136 7.24 -7.58 -17.90
CA ILE A 136 8.07 -7.09 -16.79
C ILE A 136 9.03 -8.18 -16.34
N TYR A 137 10.30 -7.80 -16.19
CA TYR A 137 11.30 -8.64 -15.55
C TYR A 137 11.89 -7.92 -14.34
N LEU A 138 12.08 -8.64 -13.25
CA LEU A 138 12.69 -8.08 -12.04
C LEU A 138 14.18 -8.38 -12.02
N ILE A 139 14.99 -7.43 -11.58
CA ILE A 139 16.41 -7.63 -11.29
C ILE A 139 16.55 -7.76 -9.77
N SER A 140 17.06 -8.90 -9.32
CA SER A 140 17.44 -9.05 -7.92
C SER A 140 18.83 -8.48 -7.68
N THR A 141 18.89 -7.53 -6.76
CA THR A 141 20.13 -6.97 -6.21
C THR A 141 20.56 -7.68 -4.92
N THR A 142 20.04 -8.89 -4.67
CA THR A 142 20.29 -9.72 -3.49
C THR A 142 20.45 -11.21 -3.85
N SER A 143 20.88 -12.02 -2.88
CA SER A 143 21.12 -13.47 -3.03
C SER A 143 19.87 -14.26 -3.36
N ALA A 144 20.04 -15.40 -4.05
CA ALA A 144 18.93 -16.34 -4.25
C ALA A 144 18.38 -16.85 -2.91
N ARG A 145 19.24 -17.00 -1.91
CA ARG A 145 18.86 -17.37 -0.53
C ARG A 145 17.90 -16.35 0.08
N PHE A 146 18.24 -15.06 0.09
CA PHE A 146 17.37 -14.03 0.66
C PHE A 146 16.10 -13.85 -0.18
N TYR A 147 16.22 -13.88 -1.51
CA TYR A 147 15.08 -13.75 -2.41
C TYR A 147 14.06 -14.90 -2.22
N SER A 148 14.53 -16.12 -1.94
CA SER A 148 13.65 -17.26 -1.59
C SER A 148 12.84 -16.98 -0.33
N THR A 149 13.43 -16.35 0.68
CA THR A 149 12.74 -15.93 1.89
C THR A 149 11.66 -14.89 1.57
N VAL A 150 12.00 -13.86 0.80
CA VAL A 150 11.06 -12.79 0.39
C VAL A 150 9.90 -13.36 -0.42
N ALA A 151 10.17 -14.24 -1.38
CA ALA A 151 9.13 -14.88 -2.19
C ALA A 151 8.20 -15.78 -1.36
N TYR A 152 8.67 -16.31 -0.22
CA TYR A 152 7.87 -17.12 0.70
C TYR A 152 7.15 -16.32 1.80
N LEU A 153 7.46 -15.02 1.95
CA LEU A 153 6.82 -14.16 2.96
C LEU A 153 5.29 -14.21 2.96
N PRO A 154 4.59 -14.19 1.80
CA PRO A 154 3.13 -14.27 1.80
C PRO A 154 2.59 -15.52 2.50
N THR A 155 3.27 -16.66 2.32
CA THR A 155 2.92 -17.92 2.97
C THR A 155 3.26 -17.89 4.46
N LEU A 156 4.46 -17.41 4.82
CA LEU A 156 4.89 -17.26 6.22
C LEU A 156 3.93 -16.38 7.02
N MET A 157 3.43 -15.30 6.42
CA MET A 157 2.52 -14.35 7.06
C MET A 157 1.04 -14.79 7.05
N SER A 158 0.66 -15.71 6.16
CA SER A 158 -0.70 -16.30 6.15
C SER A 158 -0.91 -17.40 7.21
N GLY A 159 0.18 -17.91 7.79
CA GLY A 159 0.17 -18.93 8.84
C GLY A 159 -0.04 -18.35 10.26
N THR A 160 0.31 -19.13 11.28
CA THR A 160 0.20 -18.73 12.70
C THR A 160 0.81 -17.35 12.96
N PRO A 161 0.12 -16.39 13.64
CA PRO A 161 0.56 -15.00 13.83
C PRO A 161 1.91 -14.79 14.55
N ALA A 162 2.59 -15.86 14.95
CA ALA A 162 3.75 -15.88 15.82
C ALA A 162 5.06 -16.30 15.10
N VAL A 163 5.09 -16.45 13.76
CA VAL A 163 6.27 -16.96 13.02
C VAL A 163 7.54 -16.17 13.35
N PHE A 164 7.44 -14.84 13.47
CA PHE A 164 8.55 -13.95 13.81
C PHE A 164 8.60 -13.54 15.29
N SER A 165 7.72 -14.09 16.13
CA SER A 165 7.73 -13.79 17.57
C SER A 165 8.91 -14.48 18.28
N GLY A 166 9.65 -13.71 19.09
CA GLY A 166 10.84 -14.16 19.82
C GLY A 166 12.10 -14.30 18.93
N SER A 167 13.27 -14.00 19.50
CA SER A 167 14.57 -14.06 18.79
C SER A 167 15.18 -15.45 18.69
N SER A 168 14.59 -16.46 19.34
CA SER A 168 15.05 -17.85 19.35
C SER A 168 14.21 -18.74 18.44
N GLY A 169 14.88 -19.64 17.70
CA GLY A 169 14.25 -20.61 16.80
C GLY A 169 14.69 -20.48 15.35
N GLU A 170 14.08 -21.29 14.50
CA GLU A 170 14.35 -21.36 13.06
C GLU A 170 13.04 -21.21 12.28
N VAL A 171 13.13 -20.67 11.07
CA VAL A 171 12.04 -20.51 10.10
C VAL A 171 12.30 -21.48 8.94
N GLU A 172 11.34 -22.34 8.67
CA GLU A 172 11.43 -23.29 7.57
C GLU A 172 11.05 -22.63 6.24
N ILE A 173 11.94 -22.78 5.24
CA ILE A 173 11.69 -22.34 3.87
C ILE A 173 11.76 -23.58 2.97
N PRO A 174 10.70 -23.91 2.20
CA PRO A 174 10.64 -25.13 1.42
C PRO A 174 11.84 -25.31 0.48
N GLY A 175 12.52 -26.45 0.62
CA GLY A 175 13.67 -26.79 -0.23
C GLY A 175 15.00 -26.17 0.19
N LEU A 176 15.06 -25.44 1.31
CA LEU A 176 16.27 -24.83 1.84
C LEU A 176 16.55 -25.22 3.30
N ALA A 177 17.78 -24.97 3.73
CA ALA A 177 18.14 -25.12 5.15
C ALA A 177 17.31 -24.15 6.01
N PRO A 178 16.90 -24.56 7.23
CA PRO A 178 16.19 -23.69 8.16
C PRO A 178 16.94 -22.38 8.40
N LEU A 179 16.19 -21.27 8.45
CA LEU A 179 16.73 -19.94 8.64
C LEU A 179 16.68 -19.56 10.12
N LYS A 180 17.83 -19.28 10.75
CA LYS A 180 17.85 -18.82 12.13
C LYS A 180 17.15 -17.47 12.27
N LYS A 181 16.30 -17.30 13.29
CA LYS A 181 15.62 -16.03 13.54
C LYS A 181 16.58 -14.85 13.79
N SER A 182 17.77 -15.12 14.34
CA SER A 182 18.83 -14.10 14.51
C SER A 182 19.43 -13.57 13.20
N SER A 183 19.16 -14.24 12.07
CA SER A 183 19.53 -13.81 10.72
C SER A 183 18.38 -13.12 9.97
N ILE A 184 17.19 -13.02 10.58
CA ILE A 184 16.04 -12.30 10.01
C ILE A 184 16.19 -10.81 10.35
N PRO A 185 15.97 -9.89 9.39
CA PRO A 185 16.06 -8.45 9.65
C PRO A 185 15.20 -8.05 10.86
N LEU A 186 15.77 -7.26 11.78
CA LEU A 186 15.07 -6.80 12.99
C LEU A 186 13.69 -6.18 12.71
N PRO A 187 13.50 -5.36 11.65
CA PRO A 187 12.17 -4.83 11.34
C PRO A 187 11.10 -5.91 11.13
N TRP A 188 11.46 -7.11 10.69
CA TRP A 188 10.49 -8.19 10.48
C TRP A 188 10.08 -8.90 11.79
N LEU A 189 10.88 -8.73 12.85
CA LEU A 189 10.67 -9.36 14.17
C LEU A 189 9.91 -8.45 15.15
N ASP A 190 9.77 -7.17 14.81
CA ASP A 190 9.06 -6.18 15.64
C ASP A 190 7.57 -6.11 15.26
N ASN A 191 6.70 -6.22 16.27
CA ASN A 191 5.24 -6.10 16.13
C ASN A 191 4.76 -4.64 16.34
N SER A 192 5.67 -3.68 16.42
CA SER A 192 5.38 -2.25 16.49
C SER A 192 4.72 -1.74 15.18
N PRO A 193 3.86 -0.70 15.26
CA PRO A 193 3.32 0.03 14.09
C PRO A 193 4.38 0.58 13.13
N SER A 194 5.67 0.54 13.48
CA SER A 194 6.81 0.93 12.66
C SER A 194 7.22 -0.10 11.59
N ASN A 195 6.52 -1.24 11.44
CA ASN A 195 6.85 -2.27 10.44
C ASN A 195 6.45 -1.93 8.99
N HIS A 196 6.51 -0.65 8.63
CA HIS A 196 6.12 -0.12 7.32
C HIS A 196 6.93 -0.76 6.17
N LEU A 197 8.18 -1.17 6.41
CA LEU A 197 9.00 -1.79 5.35
C LEU A 197 8.47 -3.17 4.95
N LEU A 198 8.11 -4.02 5.93
CA LEU A 198 7.57 -5.35 5.65
C LEU A 198 6.16 -5.27 5.08
N ASP A 199 5.28 -4.53 5.73
CA ASP A 199 3.84 -4.52 5.40
C ASP A 199 3.51 -3.65 4.18
N ALA A 200 4.17 -2.51 3.98
CA ALA A 200 3.84 -1.61 2.88
C ALA A 200 4.67 -1.87 1.61
N TYR A 201 5.85 -2.47 1.72
CA TYR A 201 6.73 -2.67 0.56
C TYR A 201 7.05 -4.13 0.29
N LEU A 202 7.63 -4.88 1.23
CA LEU A 202 8.08 -6.24 0.93
C LEU A 202 6.91 -7.20 0.65
N LEU A 203 5.87 -7.19 1.48
CA LEU A 203 4.74 -8.11 1.35
C LEU A 203 3.88 -7.84 0.10
N PRO A 204 3.50 -6.58 -0.24
CA PRO A 204 2.76 -6.31 -1.47
C PRO A 204 3.54 -6.66 -2.74
N ASN A 205 4.84 -6.36 -2.77
CA ASN A 205 5.70 -6.73 -3.90
C ASN A 205 5.89 -8.25 -4.00
N ALA A 206 6.07 -8.96 -2.88
CA ALA A 206 6.15 -10.42 -2.86
C ALA A 206 4.87 -11.09 -3.38
N ARG A 207 3.70 -10.55 -3.01
CA ARG A 207 2.39 -11.01 -3.53
C ARG A 207 2.22 -10.76 -5.03
N SER A 208 2.96 -9.81 -5.58
CA SER A 208 2.88 -9.43 -7.00
C SER A 208 3.87 -10.19 -7.89
N LEU A 209 4.77 -11.00 -7.31
CA LEU A 209 5.71 -11.83 -8.07
C LEU A 209 5.04 -12.74 -9.11
N PRO A 210 3.86 -13.37 -8.87
CA PRO A 210 3.17 -14.14 -9.91
C PRO A 210 2.74 -13.33 -11.14
N ASN A 211 2.70 -12.00 -11.05
CA ASN A 211 2.26 -11.12 -12.14
C ASN A 211 3.41 -10.62 -13.03
N VAL A 212 4.67 -10.94 -12.71
CA VAL A 212 5.83 -10.58 -13.55
C VAL A 212 6.23 -11.76 -14.44
N ASN A 213 6.98 -11.49 -15.53
CA ASN A 213 7.32 -12.51 -16.53
C ASN A 213 8.61 -13.29 -16.20
N GLY A 214 9.41 -12.81 -15.27
CA GLY A 214 10.62 -13.49 -14.81
C GLY A 214 11.48 -12.65 -13.88
N ILE A 215 12.42 -13.30 -13.22
CA ILE A 215 13.33 -12.68 -12.25
C ILE A 215 14.77 -13.01 -12.64
N LEU A 216 15.61 -12.01 -12.85
CA LEU A 216 17.03 -12.17 -13.14
C LEU A 216 17.83 -11.99 -11.85
N LEU A 217 18.66 -12.97 -11.51
CA LEU A 217 19.50 -12.93 -10.32
C LEU A 217 20.96 -12.70 -10.71
N ASN A 218 21.63 -11.75 -10.03
CA ASN A 218 23.08 -11.62 -10.06
C ASN A 218 23.74 -12.72 -9.21
N THR A 219 23.60 -13.98 -9.63
CA THR A 219 24.20 -15.17 -9.03
C THR A 219 24.31 -16.28 -10.08
N PHE A 220 24.97 -17.39 -9.78
CA PHE A 220 25.18 -18.49 -10.72
C PHE A 220 24.96 -19.85 -10.07
N GLN A 221 24.62 -20.84 -10.91
CA GLN A 221 24.17 -22.17 -10.49
C GLN A 221 25.09 -22.85 -9.49
N TRP A 222 26.41 -22.72 -9.64
CA TRP A 222 27.38 -23.36 -8.75
C TRP A 222 27.46 -22.69 -7.37
N PHE A 223 27.20 -21.38 -7.29
CA PHE A 223 27.33 -20.60 -6.06
C PHE A 223 26.13 -20.81 -5.12
N GLU A 224 24.93 -20.89 -5.67
CA GLU A 224 23.68 -21.06 -4.92
C GLU A 224 22.76 -22.17 -5.48
N PRO A 225 23.24 -23.42 -5.63
CA PRO A 225 22.51 -24.45 -6.34
C PRO A 225 21.16 -24.78 -5.70
N GLU A 226 21.08 -24.84 -4.36
CA GLU A 226 19.84 -25.21 -3.67
C GLU A 226 18.82 -24.07 -3.69
N ALA A 227 19.25 -22.81 -3.50
CA ALA A 227 18.37 -21.65 -3.55
C ALA A 227 17.77 -21.44 -4.95
N ILE A 228 18.60 -21.55 -5.99
CA ILE A 228 18.14 -21.48 -7.38
C ILE A 228 17.16 -22.64 -7.69
N ALA A 229 17.46 -23.85 -7.22
CA ALA A 229 16.58 -24.99 -7.42
C ALA A 229 15.24 -24.83 -6.66
N ALA A 230 15.26 -24.32 -5.43
CA ALA A 230 14.04 -24.09 -4.64
C ALA A 230 13.11 -23.09 -5.34
N LEU A 231 13.66 -21.96 -5.82
CA LEU A 231 12.91 -20.94 -6.57
C LEU A 231 12.27 -21.50 -7.86
N ASN A 232 12.99 -22.33 -8.62
CA ASN A 232 12.48 -22.86 -9.90
C ASN A 232 11.71 -24.18 -9.79
N SER A 233 11.67 -24.83 -8.63
CA SER A 233 11.01 -26.14 -8.45
C SER A 233 9.51 -26.06 -8.12
N GLY A 234 8.98 -24.86 -7.89
CA GLY A 234 7.61 -24.65 -7.40
C GLY A 234 7.41 -24.95 -5.91
N LYS A 235 8.49 -25.29 -5.17
CA LYS A 235 8.43 -25.54 -3.72
C LYS A 235 8.16 -24.28 -2.90
N ILE A 236 8.76 -23.16 -3.30
CA ILE A 236 8.57 -21.85 -2.63
C ILE A 236 7.16 -21.32 -2.91
N SER A 237 6.78 -21.29 -4.19
CA SER A 237 5.43 -20.94 -4.64
C SER A 237 5.18 -21.60 -5.99
N SER A 238 4.02 -22.21 -6.18
CA SER A 238 3.66 -22.87 -7.45
C SER A 238 3.51 -21.89 -8.62
N ASN A 239 3.29 -20.60 -8.31
CA ASN A 239 3.00 -19.56 -9.28
C ASN A 239 4.17 -18.58 -9.46
N LEU A 240 5.35 -18.89 -8.93
CA LEU A 240 6.52 -18.05 -9.10
C LEU A 240 6.94 -18.06 -10.58
N PRO A 241 7.26 -16.90 -11.18
CA PRO A 241 7.73 -16.86 -12.56
C PRO A 241 9.14 -17.47 -12.67
N PRO A 242 9.61 -17.79 -13.88
CA PRO A 242 10.94 -18.35 -14.07
C PRO A 242 12.04 -17.44 -13.48
N VAL A 243 12.96 -18.05 -12.75
CA VAL A 243 14.11 -17.37 -12.15
C VAL A 243 15.38 -17.71 -12.94
N PHE A 244 16.05 -16.67 -13.43
CA PHE A 244 17.18 -16.71 -14.35
C PHE A 244 18.48 -16.31 -13.62
N PRO A 245 19.33 -17.27 -13.21
CA PRO A 245 20.65 -16.96 -12.66
C PRO A 245 21.60 -16.55 -13.79
N VAL A 246 21.85 -15.25 -13.93
CA VAL A 246 22.63 -14.66 -15.03
C VAL A 246 23.90 -13.95 -14.56
N GLY A 247 24.24 -14.10 -13.27
CA GLY A 247 25.46 -13.52 -12.69
C GLY A 247 26.71 -14.40 -12.85
N PRO A 248 27.87 -13.93 -12.34
CA PRO A 248 28.09 -12.56 -11.90
C PRO A 248 28.02 -11.60 -13.08
N PHE A 249 27.37 -10.44 -12.90
CA PHE A 249 27.27 -9.44 -13.95
C PHE A 249 28.65 -8.94 -14.39
N GLU A 250 28.75 -8.55 -15.66
CA GLU A 250 30.00 -8.11 -16.27
C GLU A 250 30.37 -6.69 -15.80
N PRO A 251 31.67 -6.40 -15.57
CA PRO A 251 32.15 -5.04 -15.36
C PRO A 251 31.87 -4.13 -16.56
N TYR A 252 31.91 -2.82 -16.32
CA TYR A 252 31.88 -1.81 -17.36
C TYR A 252 32.95 -0.74 -17.18
N GLU A 253 33.31 -0.06 -18.26
CA GLU A 253 34.36 0.97 -18.23
C GLU A 253 33.82 2.31 -17.71
N LEU A 254 34.54 2.89 -16.75
CA LEU A 254 34.33 4.25 -16.26
C LEU A 254 35.43 5.18 -16.82
N ILE A 255 35.10 6.47 -17.01
CA ILE A 255 35.97 7.49 -17.62
C ILE A 255 37.32 7.62 -16.89
N LYS A 256 37.37 7.36 -15.58
CA LYS A 256 38.58 7.42 -14.77
C LYS A 256 38.85 6.08 -14.11
N ARG A 257 39.80 5.32 -14.67
CA ARG A 257 40.47 4.25 -13.91
C ARG A 257 41.30 4.91 -12.81
N HIS A 258 41.03 4.53 -11.57
CA HIS A 258 41.82 5.02 -10.45
C HIS A 258 43.14 4.26 -10.45
N ASN A 259 44.22 4.96 -10.76
CA ASN A 259 45.54 4.36 -10.58
C ASN A 259 45.88 4.45 -9.08
N PHE A 260 46.28 3.33 -8.49
CA PHE A 260 46.68 3.28 -7.08
C PHE A 260 48.18 2.91 -7.00
N PRO A 261 49.11 3.84 -7.28
CA PRO A 261 50.55 3.55 -7.25
C PRO A 261 51.02 2.89 -5.96
N TRP A 262 50.38 3.21 -4.83
CA TRP A 262 50.69 2.57 -3.56
C TRP A 262 50.40 1.05 -3.54
N LEU A 263 49.36 0.59 -4.23
CA LEU A 263 49.06 -0.84 -4.39
C LEU A 263 50.09 -1.53 -5.29
N ASP A 264 50.59 -0.86 -6.32
CA ASP A 264 51.64 -1.38 -7.22
C ASP A 264 52.93 -1.71 -6.45
N ASP A 265 53.22 -0.94 -5.39
CA ASP A 265 54.39 -1.13 -4.52
C ASP A 265 54.21 -2.26 -3.47
N GLN A 266 53.02 -2.85 -3.34
CA GLN A 266 52.74 -3.92 -2.37
C GLN A 266 53.01 -5.31 -2.95
N ALA A 267 53.32 -6.26 -2.07
CA ALA A 267 53.44 -7.66 -2.46
C ALA A 267 52.08 -8.25 -2.88
N ALA A 268 52.12 -9.30 -3.70
CA ALA A 268 50.91 -9.98 -4.13
C ALA A 268 50.16 -10.56 -2.91
N GLU A 269 48.84 -10.40 -2.92
CA GLU A 269 47.93 -10.90 -1.89
C GLU A 269 48.29 -10.46 -0.44
N SER A 270 48.94 -9.30 -0.26
CA SER A 270 49.39 -8.80 1.05
C SER A 270 48.55 -7.68 1.65
N VAL A 271 47.56 -7.17 0.92
CA VAL A 271 46.74 -6.00 1.31
C VAL A 271 45.31 -6.41 1.63
N VAL A 272 44.78 -5.90 2.73
CA VAL A 272 43.37 -6.03 3.12
C VAL A 272 42.60 -4.82 2.60
N TYR A 273 41.61 -5.06 1.74
CA TYR A 273 40.67 -4.02 1.36
C TYR A 273 39.49 -3.99 2.34
N VAL A 274 39.08 -2.80 2.77
CA VAL A 274 37.99 -2.60 3.73
C VAL A 274 36.99 -1.62 3.14
N SER A 275 35.73 -2.04 3.01
CA SER A 275 34.66 -1.16 2.58
C SER A 275 33.33 -1.56 3.20
N PHE A 276 32.69 -0.58 3.83
CA PHE A 276 31.32 -0.66 4.31
C PHE A 276 30.47 0.32 3.48
N GLY A 277 29.22 -0.02 3.20
CA GLY A 277 28.36 0.70 2.27
C GLY A 277 28.04 2.12 2.72
N SER A 278 27.27 2.87 1.92
CA SER A 278 26.97 4.28 2.17
C SER A 278 25.73 4.54 3.05
N ARG A 279 25.01 3.49 3.47
CA ARG A 279 23.63 3.61 3.96
C ARG A 279 23.49 3.79 5.47
N ASP A 280 24.46 3.29 6.27
CA ASP A 280 24.48 3.45 7.73
C ASP A 280 25.94 3.45 8.23
N PRO A 281 26.46 4.56 8.75
CA PRO A 281 27.81 4.59 9.29
C PRO A 281 27.87 3.77 10.58
N MET A 282 28.94 2.97 10.73
CA MET A 282 29.29 2.37 12.02
C MET A 282 29.42 3.46 13.09
N SER A 283 29.12 3.13 14.35
CA SER A 283 29.40 4.06 15.45
C SER A 283 30.89 4.42 15.49
N THR A 284 31.20 5.64 15.95
CA THR A 284 32.58 6.13 16.06
C THR A 284 33.47 5.17 16.86
N ASP A 285 32.93 4.56 17.92
CA ASP A 285 33.67 3.55 18.70
C ASP A 285 33.96 2.28 17.89
N GLN A 286 33.03 1.83 17.06
CA GLN A 286 33.25 0.65 16.22
C GLN A 286 34.24 0.95 15.09
N ILE A 287 34.22 2.16 14.50
CA ILE A 287 35.23 2.64 13.54
C ILE A 287 36.63 2.63 14.18
N ARG A 288 36.74 3.12 15.43
CA ARG A 288 38.00 3.11 16.17
C ARG A 288 38.52 1.70 16.41
N GLU A 289 37.66 0.79 16.85
CA GLU A 289 38.05 -0.62 17.07
C GLU A 289 38.43 -1.32 15.76
N LEU A 290 37.77 -1.01 14.63
CA LEU A 290 38.17 -1.48 13.31
C LEU A 290 39.58 -1.00 12.93
N GLY A 291 39.88 0.28 13.14
CA GLY A 291 41.23 0.82 12.98
C GLY A 291 42.26 0.08 13.84
N ASN A 292 41.98 -0.10 15.14
CA ASN A 292 42.84 -0.84 16.07
C ASN A 292 43.05 -2.30 15.61
N GLY A 293 42.01 -2.94 15.08
CA GLY A 293 42.10 -4.31 14.59
C GLY A 293 42.94 -4.46 13.32
N LEU A 294 42.82 -3.51 12.40
CA LEU A 294 43.69 -3.46 11.22
C LEU A 294 45.15 -3.25 11.61
N GLU A 295 45.44 -2.35 12.56
CA GLU A 295 46.80 -2.18 13.09
C GLU A 295 47.33 -3.44 13.77
N THR A 296 46.52 -4.06 14.62
CA THR A 296 46.86 -5.29 15.36
C THR A 296 47.07 -6.48 14.43
N SER A 297 46.41 -6.50 13.26
CA SER A 297 46.59 -7.57 12.27
C SER A 297 47.96 -7.56 11.58
N GLU A 298 48.68 -6.44 11.67
CA GLU A 298 49.95 -6.16 11.01
C GLU A 298 49.95 -6.15 9.47
N TYR A 299 48.84 -6.51 8.81
CA TYR A 299 48.70 -6.46 7.36
C TYR A 299 48.60 -5.04 6.82
N ALA A 300 49.08 -4.83 5.60
CA ALA A 300 48.81 -3.60 4.87
C ALA A 300 47.31 -3.50 4.57
N TYR A 301 46.73 -2.31 4.61
CA TYR A 301 45.30 -2.14 4.38
C TYR A 301 44.95 -0.91 3.56
N LEU A 302 43.88 -1.04 2.77
CA LEU A 302 43.26 0.02 2.02
C LEU A 302 41.81 0.14 2.48
N TRP A 303 41.46 1.23 3.15
CA TRP A 303 40.14 1.42 3.74
C TRP A 303 39.39 2.55 3.03
N ALA A 304 38.32 2.20 2.32
CA ALA A 304 37.41 3.17 1.72
C ALA A 304 36.33 3.60 2.74
N VAL A 305 36.34 4.88 3.12
CA VAL A 305 35.37 5.50 4.02
C VAL A 305 34.45 6.39 3.18
N LYS A 306 33.16 6.07 3.17
CA LYS A 306 32.12 6.82 2.45
C LYS A 306 31.39 7.73 3.45
N PRO A 307 31.30 9.06 3.22
CA PRO A 307 30.52 9.96 4.07
C PRO A 307 29.01 9.73 3.88
N THR A 308 28.23 10.04 4.91
CA THR A 308 26.76 10.07 4.90
C THR A 308 26.23 11.16 3.98
N GLN A 309 25.12 10.89 3.26
CA GLN A 309 24.53 11.87 2.32
C GLN A 309 24.00 13.15 2.98
N VAL A 310 23.83 13.17 4.31
CA VAL A 310 23.35 14.32 5.09
C VAL A 310 24.46 15.35 5.36
N GLU A 311 25.73 14.99 5.17
CA GLU A 311 26.89 15.80 5.58
C GLU A 311 27.85 16.11 4.42
N GLN A 312 27.33 16.49 3.24
CA GLN A 312 28.20 17.02 2.19
C GLN A 312 28.76 18.42 2.53
N ASP A 313 28.18 19.11 3.52
CA ASP A 313 28.63 20.43 3.99
C ASP A 313 29.52 20.39 5.26
N GLU A 314 29.68 19.23 5.92
CA GLU A 314 30.50 19.08 7.14
C GLU A 314 31.69 18.12 6.93
N ASN A 315 32.56 18.45 5.97
CA ASN A 315 33.82 17.73 5.74
C ASN A 315 34.84 17.81 6.92
N GLU A 316 34.51 18.52 8.00
CA GLU A 316 35.38 18.77 9.15
C GLU A 316 35.21 17.73 10.28
N GLU A 317 34.00 17.16 10.49
CA GLU A 317 33.72 16.34 11.69
C GLU A 317 34.39 14.94 11.67
N ILE A 318 34.50 14.32 10.49
CA ILE A 318 35.20 13.01 10.33
C ILE A 318 36.72 13.13 10.61
N GLN A 319 37.31 14.33 10.45
CA GLN A 319 38.73 14.55 10.78
C GLN A 319 38.99 14.59 12.29
N GLU A 320 38.03 15.02 13.10
CA GLU A 320 38.16 14.97 14.57
C GLU A 320 37.95 13.55 15.11
N GLN A 321 37.11 12.74 14.48
CA GLN A 321 36.79 11.38 14.95
C GLN A 321 37.89 10.35 14.66
N LEU A 322 38.57 10.47 13.51
CA LEU A 322 39.81 9.75 13.20
C LEU A 322 41.00 10.59 13.67
N HIS A 323 41.16 10.76 14.99
CA HIS A 323 42.31 11.49 15.56
C HIS A 323 43.65 11.01 14.95
N ASP A 324 44.60 11.96 14.90
CA ASP A 324 46.00 11.90 14.42
C ASP A 324 46.81 10.59 14.64
N PRO A 325 46.63 9.76 15.70
CA PRO A 325 47.50 8.60 15.94
C PRO A 325 47.45 7.54 14.83
N LEU A 326 46.29 7.28 14.22
CA LEU A 326 46.15 6.26 13.17
C LEU A 326 46.89 6.69 11.89
N THR A 327 46.96 8.00 11.62
CA THR A 327 47.61 8.55 10.42
C THR A 327 49.13 8.67 10.60
N GLU A 328 49.63 8.82 11.83
CA GLU A 328 51.06 8.85 12.13
C GLU A 328 51.69 7.47 12.35
N SER A 329 50.99 6.52 13.00
CA SER A 329 51.45 5.14 13.24
C SER A 329 51.49 4.27 11.97
N THR A 330 50.68 4.60 10.95
CA THR A 330 50.46 3.76 9.75
C THR A 330 51.11 4.29 8.47
N LYS A 331 51.94 5.34 8.56
CA LYS A 331 52.51 6.13 7.43
C LYS A 331 53.19 5.31 6.30
N GLY A 332 53.43 4.00 6.45
CA GLY A 332 53.86 3.08 5.39
C GLY A 332 52.96 1.87 5.05
N ARG A 333 51.95 1.53 5.86
CA ARG A 333 51.16 0.28 5.74
C ARG A 333 49.66 0.48 5.54
N GLY A 334 49.11 1.64 5.90
CA GLY A 334 47.68 1.96 5.79
C GLY A 334 47.42 3.07 4.79
N ARG A 335 46.33 2.94 4.03
CA ARG A 335 45.76 4.02 3.19
C ARG A 335 44.27 4.12 3.44
N ILE A 336 43.79 5.33 3.73
CA ILE A 336 42.37 5.63 3.84
C ILE A 336 41.95 6.42 2.61
N LEU A 337 40.96 5.92 1.88
CA LEU A 337 40.35 6.59 0.73
C LEU A 337 39.04 7.23 1.18
N LYS A 338 38.89 8.54 0.94
CA LYS A 338 37.67 9.28 1.23
C LYS A 338 36.79 9.35 -0.01
N GLY A 339 35.50 9.05 0.14
CA GLY A 339 34.51 9.15 -0.92
C GLY A 339 34.42 7.91 -1.81
N TRP A 340 33.86 8.09 -3.01
CA TRP A 340 33.61 6.99 -3.93
C TRP A 340 34.92 6.46 -4.56
N VAL A 341 35.06 5.14 -4.62
CA VAL A 341 36.22 4.45 -5.23
C VAL A 341 35.73 3.39 -6.21
N ASN A 342 36.52 3.10 -7.25
CA ASN A 342 36.26 1.93 -8.08
C ASN A 342 36.69 0.65 -7.36
N GLN A 343 35.77 0.10 -6.57
CA GLN A 343 36.00 -1.10 -5.77
C GLN A 343 36.39 -2.30 -6.63
N GLU A 344 35.83 -2.44 -7.83
CA GLU A 344 36.12 -3.58 -8.69
C GLU A 344 37.57 -3.55 -9.20
N ASP A 345 38.10 -2.36 -9.54
CA ASP A 345 39.52 -2.19 -9.90
C ASP A 345 40.44 -2.55 -8.72
N ILE A 346 40.05 -2.15 -7.50
CA ILE A 346 40.80 -2.48 -6.28
C ILE A 346 40.81 -4.00 -6.08
N LEU A 347 39.64 -4.65 -6.09
CA LEU A 347 39.53 -6.10 -5.88
C LEU A 347 40.24 -6.92 -6.98
N ALA A 348 40.36 -6.38 -8.19
CA ALA A 348 41.11 -6.99 -9.28
C ALA A 348 42.63 -6.85 -9.14
N HIS A 349 43.11 -5.95 -8.27
CA HIS A 349 44.53 -5.67 -8.12
C HIS A 349 45.27 -6.86 -7.45
N PRO A 350 46.41 -7.32 -8.00
CA PRO A 350 47.12 -8.51 -7.48
C PRO A 350 47.58 -8.41 -6.01
N ALA A 351 47.77 -7.20 -5.51
CA ALA A 351 48.14 -6.97 -4.10
C ALA A 351 47.01 -7.25 -3.10
N ILE A 352 45.74 -7.24 -3.53
CA ILE A 352 44.62 -7.50 -2.61
C ILE A 352 44.60 -8.98 -2.25
N GLY A 353 44.73 -9.25 -0.95
CA GLY A 353 44.76 -10.60 -0.37
C GLY A 353 43.50 -10.98 0.40
N GLY A 354 42.66 -10.01 0.75
CA GLY A 354 41.40 -10.23 1.46
C GLY A 354 40.52 -8.98 1.50
N PHE A 355 39.23 -9.18 1.75
CA PHE A 355 38.20 -8.15 1.69
C PHE A 355 37.28 -8.17 2.91
N VAL A 356 37.28 -7.10 3.69
CA VAL A 356 36.36 -6.91 4.82
C VAL A 356 35.15 -6.10 4.32
N ASN A 357 33.96 -6.70 4.40
CA ASN A 357 32.74 -6.11 3.86
C ASN A 357 31.48 -6.54 4.60
N GLN A 358 30.45 -5.70 4.53
CA GLN A 358 29.13 -5.97 5.09
C GLN A 358 28.30 -7.02 4.36
N CYS A 359 28.82 -7.67 3.32
CA CYS A 359 28.08 -8.61 2.47
C CYS A 359 26.91 -7.99 1.72
N GLU A 360 27.11 -6.77 1.22
CA GLU A 360 26.28 -6.26 0.13
C GLU A 360 26.47 -7.17 -1.10
N TRP A 361 25.36 -7.58 -1.74
CA TRP A 361 25.41 -8.68 -2.69
C TRP A 361 26.30 -8.41 -3.92
N ASP A 362 26.34 -7.16 -4.40
CA ASP A 362 27.25 -6.79 -5.49
C ASP A 362 28.72 -6.89 -5.10
N SER A 363 29.06 -6.48 -3.86
CA SER A 363 30.42 -6.64 -3.30
C SER A 363 30.79 -8.12 -3.17
N VAL A 364 29.83 -8.98 -2.80
CA VAL A 364 30.02 -10.44 -2.76
C VAL A 364 30.28 -10.99 -4.16
N MET A 365 29.52 -10.56 -5.17
CA MET A 365 29.71 -11.01 -6.55
C MET A 365 31.02 -10.52 -7.16
N GLU A 366 31.47 -9.32 -6.83
CA GLU A 366 32.79 -8.79 -7.22
C GLU A 366 33.92 -9.62 -6.60
N ALA A 367 33.84 -9.90 -5.31
CA ALA A 367 34.81 -10.74 -4.62
C ALA A 367 34.82 -12.17 -5.16
N ALA A 368 33.64 -12.75 -5.44
CA ALA A 368 33.50 -14.06 -6.07
C ALA A 368 34.15 -14.10 -7.46
N ARG A 369 33.94 -13.05 -8.26
CA ARG A 369 34.53 -12.90 -9.60
C ARG A 369 36.06 -12.81 -9.55
N GLN A 370 36.61 -12.10 -8.56
CA GLN A 370 38.06 -11.93 -8.41
C GLN A 370 38.74 -13.04 -7.58
N GLY A 371 37.96 -13.84 -6.85
CA GLY A 371 38.44 -14.90 -5.97
C GLY A 371 39.14 -14.37 -4.73
N VAL A 372 38.69 -13.22 -4.22
CA VAL A 372 39.26 -12.56 -3.05
C VAL A 372 38.55 -13.12 -1.79
N PRO A 373 39.30 -13.70 -0.83
CA PRO A 373 38.73 -14.14 0.44
C PRO A 373 38.03 -13.01 1.19
N MET A 374 36.84 -13.29 1.74
CA MET A 374 36.06 -12.29 2.46
C MET A 374 36.04 -12.51 3.97
N LEU A 375 36.13 -11.42 4.72
CA LEU A 375 35.65 -11.33 6.10
C LEU A 375 34.26 -10.70 6.05
N ALA A 376 33.25 -11.55 6.14
CA ALA A 376 31.84 -11.19 6.11
C ALA A 376 31.43 -10.60 7.47
N TRP A 377 31.04 -9.32 7.46
CA TRP A 377 30.64 -8.59 8.66
C TRP A 377 29.30 -7.83 8.45
N PRO A 378 28.18 -8.57 8.40
CA PRO A 378 26.87 -8.00 8.10
C PRO A 378 26.39 -7.01 9.17
N GLN A 379 25.72 -5.94 8.73
CA GLN A 379 25.23 -4.84 9.56
C GLN A 379 23.69 -4.79 9.63
N HIS A 380 22.99 -4.93 8.51
CA HIS A 380 21.53 -4.78 8.43
C HIS A 380 20.93 -5.54 7.23
N GLY A 381 19.59 -5.56 7.10
CA GLY A 381 18.89 -6.05 5.91
C GLY A 381 19.19 -7.53 5.57
N ASP A 382 19.47 -7.81 4.30
CA ASP A 382 19.73 -9.14 3.75
C ASP A 382 21.12 -9.71 4.07
N GLN A 383 22.00 -8.87 4.61
CA GLN A 383 23.44 -9.11 4.68
C GLN A 383 23.82 -10.37 5.48
N LYS A 384 23.09 -10.73 6.55
CA LYS A 384 23.36 -11.98 7.30
C LYS A 384 23.08 -13.23 6.46
N MET A 385 22.07 -13.21 5.61
CA MET A 385 21.80 -14.33 4.69
C MET A 385 22.85 -14.37 3.57
N ASN A 386 23.31 -13.21 3.10
CA ASN A 386 24.41 -13.15 2.14
C ASN A 386 25.72 -13.69 2.74
N ALA A 387 26.01 -13.39 4.02
CA ALA A 387 27.16 -13.93 4.74
C ALA A 387 27.08 -15.46 4.91
N GLU A 388 25.89 -16.03 5.12
CA GLU A 388 25.66 -17.48 5.11
C GLU A 388 26.07 -18.09 3.75
N VAL A 389 25.72 -17.44 2.64
CA VAL A 389 26.10 -17.89 1.30
C VAL A 389 27.61 -17.79 1.08
N VAL A 390 28.25 -16.68 1.51
CA VAL A 390 29.71 -16.50 1.43
C VAL A 390 30.46 -17.61 2.16
N GLU A 391 30.04 -17.93 3.38
CA GLU A 391 30.64 -19.01 4.19
C GLU A 391 30.41 -20.38 3.55
N LYS A 392 29.17 -20.66 3.09
CA LYS A 392 28.80 -21.94 2.48
C LYS A 392 29.54 -22.20 1.17
N ALA A 393 29.70 -21.19 0.33
CA ALA A 393 30.46 -21.28 -0.92
C ALA A 393 31.99 -21.39 -0.68
N GLY A 394 32.44 -21.12 0.54
CA GLY A 394 33.86 -21.09 0.90
C GLY A 394 34.59 -19.85 0.38
N LEU A 395 33.86 -18.77 0.09
CA LEU A 395 34.44 -17.49 -0.34
C LEU A 395 35.02 -16.70 0.85
N GLY A 396 34.52 -16.93 2.06
CA GLY A 396 34.97 -16.18 3.23
C GLY A 396 34.57 -16.79 4.58
N ILE A 397 34.91 -16.08 5.64
CA ILE A 397 34.49 -16.36 7.02
C ILE A 397 33.50 -15.30 7.48
N TRP A 398 32.52 -15.71 8.30
CA TRP A 398 31.49 -14.84 8.82
C TRP A 398 31.66 -14.61 10.33
N GLN A 399 31.69 -13.34 10.73
CA GLN A 399 31.62 -12.94 12.13
C GLN A 399 30.19 -13.10 12.68
N LYS A 400 29.89 -14.25 13.27
CA LYS A 400 28.54 -14.58 13.78
C LYS A 400 28.20 -13.89 15.09
N ASP A 401 29.21 -13.65 15.92
CA ASP A 401 29.03 -13.21 17.31
C ASP A 401 28.89 -11.68 17.44
N SER A 402 28.96 -10.92 16.34
CA SER A 402 28.81 -9.45 16.36
C SER A 402 27.37 -8.98 16.48
N GLY A 403 26.37 -9.84 16.25
CA GLY A 403 24.98 -9.40 16.16
C GLY A 403 24.71 -8.59 14.89
N TRP A 404 23.63 -7.81 14.89
CA TRP A 404 23.38 -6.73 13.93
C TRP A 404 24.20 -5.47 14.27
N GLY A 405 24.30 -4.54 13.33
CA GLY A 405 25.04 -3.29 13.52
C GLY A 405 24.59 -2.55 14.78
N GLY A 406 25.55 -2.21 15.65
CA GLY A 406 25.29 -1.53 16.93
C GLY A 406 24.87 -2.43 18.10
N GLU A 407 24.57 -3.72 17.90
CA GLU A 407 24.18 -4.62 19.02
C GLU A 407 25.36 -4.95 19.95
N ARG A 408 26.57 -5.06 19.38
CA ARG A 408 27.78 -5.37 20.14
C ARG A 408 28.97 -4.62 19.55
N LEU A 409 29.75 -3.98 20.42
CA LEU A 409 31.06 -3.45 20.08
C LEU A 409 32.06 -4.61 19.91
N VAL A 410 32.50 -4.86 18.69
CA VAL A 410 33.55 -5.85 18.38
C VAL A 410 34.91 -5.21 18.59
N LYS A 411 35.77 -5.84 19.40
CA LYS A 411 37.07 -5.29 19.80
C LYS A 411 38.14 -5.47 18.75
N GLY A 412 39.08 -4.51 18.67
CA GLY A 412 40.20 -4.53 17.73
C GLY A 412 41.01 -5.82 17.77
N GLU A 413 41.24 -6.41 18.95
CA GLU A 413 41.95 -7.69 19.07
C GLU A 413 41.21 -8.84 18.35
N GLU A 414 39.88 -8.86 18.42
CA GLU A 414 39.03 -9.86 17.74
C GLU A 414 39.05 -9.63 16.23
N ILE A 415 38.88 -8.37 15.80
CA ILE A 415 38.95 -7.97 14.39
C ILE A 415 40.30 -8.35 13.79
N GLY A 416 41.40 -8.04 14.49
CA GLY A 416 42.76 -8.36 14.06
C GLY A 416 42.98 -9.86 13.91
N LYS A 417 42.48 -10.68 14.85
CA LYS A 417 42.53 -12.15 14.75
C LYS A 417 41.79 -12.66 13.51
N MET A 418 40.60 -12.12 13.23
CA MET A 418 39.82 -12.51 12.04
C MET A 418 40.47 -12.11 10.73
N VAL A 419 41.04 -10.89 10.67
CA VAL A 419 41.82 -10.43 9.51
C VAL A 419 43.02 -11.35 9.30
N CYS A 420 43.77 -11.67 10.36
CA CYS A 420 44.88 -12.62 10.28
C CYS A 420 44.42 -14.00 9.81
N GLN A 421 43.31 -14.51 10.31
CA GLN A 421 42.75 -15.80 9.88
C GLN A 421 42.41 -15.79 8.40
N MET A 422 41.68 -14.78 7.91
CA MET A 422 41.33 -14.63 6.50
C MET A 422 42.59 -14.60 5.61
N MET A 423 43.62 -13.85 6.04
CA MET A 423 44.83 -13.68 5.24
C MET A 423 45.73 -14.93 5.24
N THR A 424 45.78 -15.69 6.34
CA THR A 424 46.68 -16.85 6.51
C THR A 424 46.07 -18.20 6.14
N ASP A 425 44.74 -18.32 6.07
CA ASP A 425 44.07 -19.59 5.77
C ASP A 425 44.24 -19.99 4.28
N SER A 426 45.21 -20.86 4.04
CA SER A 426 45.51 -21.41 2.72
C SER A 426 44.33 -22.19 2.08
N ASN A 427 43.49 -22.84 2.90
CA ASN A 427 42.33 -23.57 2.42
C ASN A 427 41.21 -22.62 1.99
N MET A 428 40.99 -21.54 2.75
CA MET A 428 40.07 -20.47 2.36
C MET A 428 40.50 -19.82 1.04
N ARG A 429 41.78 -19.49 0.92
CA ARG A 429 42.37 -18.93 -0.31
C ARG A 429 42.20 -19.86 -1.51
N PHE A 430 42.41 -21.16 -1.32
CA PHE A 430 42.16 -22.17 -2.36
C PHE A 430 40.68 -22.22 -2.77
N LYS A 431 39.75 -22.20 -1.79
CA LYS A 431 38.32 -22.19 -2.06
C LYS A 431 37.86 -20.91 -2.77
N ALA A 432 38.33 -19.73 -2.36
CA ALA A 432 38.02 -18.47 -3.04
C ALA A 432 38.52 -18.47 -4.51
N LYS A 433 39.70 -19.03 -4.78
CA LYS A 433 40.20 -19.25 -6.15
C LYS A 433 39.32 -20.22 -6.94
N LYS A 434 38.77 -21.26 -6.29
CA LYS A 434 37.79 -22.15 -6.91
C LYS A 434 36.48 -21.42 -7.23
N VAL A 435 35.97 -20.58 -6.33
CA VAL A 435 34.79 -19.73 -6.59
C VAL A 435 35.01 -18.87 -7.84
N ARG A 436 36.17 -18.22 -7.96
CA ARG A 436 36.55 -17.47 -9.17
C ARG A 436 36.50 -18.30 -10.44
N GLU A 437 37.05 -19.50 -10.42
CA GLU A 437 37.08 -20.35 -11.60
C GLU A 437 35.68 -20.80 -12.00
N GLU A 438 34.80 -21.10 -11.03
CA GLU A 438 33.41 -21.45 -11.31
C GLU A 438 32.59 -20.24 -11.78
N ALA A 439 32.82 -19.05 -11.23
CA ALA A 439 32.26 -17.80 -11.74
C ALA A 439 32.69 -17.55 -13.20
N ARG A 440 33.97 -17.74 -13.52
CA ARG A 440 34.50 -17.62 -14.89
C ARG A 440 33.86 -18.63 -15.84
N LYS A 441 33.70 -19.89 -15.41
CA LYS A 441 33.00 -20.94 -16.19
C LYS A 441 31.52 -20.64 -16.39
N ALA A 442 30.88 -19.95 -15.46
CA ALA A 442 29.47 -19.58 -15.59
C ALA A 442 29.25 -18.53 -16.69
N CYS A 443 30.16 -17.57 -16.84
CA CYS A 443 30.06 -16.46 -17.80
C CYS A 443 30.71 -16.71 -19.17
N GLN A 444 31.56 -17.73 -19.32
CA GLN A 444 32.18 -18.03 -20.61
C GLN A 444 31.15 -18.53 -21.64
N VAL A 445 31.53 -18.59 -22.92
CA VAL A 445 30.72 -19.22 -23.98
C VAL A 445 30.33 -20.64 -23.55
N ASP A 446 29.05 -20.98 -23.68
CA ASP A 446 28.44 -22.23 -23.20
C ASP A 446 28.40 -22.43 -21.67
N GLY A 447 28.80 -21.41 -20.90
CA GLY A 447 28.64 -21.36 -19.45
C GLY A 447 27.18 -21.32 -19.01
N SER A 448 26.92 -21.65 -17.75
CA SER A 448 25.55 -21.72 -17.20
C SER A 448 24.81 -20.39 -17.31
N SER A 449 25.45 -19.29 -16.91
CA SER A 449 24.84 -17.96 -16.89
C SER A 449 24.71 -17.40 -18.30
N GLU A 450 25.71 -17.62 -19.15
CA GLU A 450 25.67 -17.18 -20.56
C GLU A 450 24.53 -17.88 -21.33
N LYS A 451 24.36 -19.21 -21.15
CA LYS A 451 23.25 -19.94 -21.76
C LYS A 451 21.89 -19.43 -21.30
N VAL A 452 21.73 -19.14 -20.01
CA VAL A 452 20.48 -18.59 -19.46
C VAL A 452 20.21 -17.20 -20.04
N LEU A 453 21.23 -16.33 -20.13
CA LEU A 453 21.10 -14.98 -20.68
C LEU A 453 20.75 -15.00 -22.17
N ILE A 454 21.41 -15.82 -22.97
CA ILE A 454 21.11 -15.96 -24.41
C ILE A 454 19.71 -16.56 -24.61
N GLY A 455 19.35 -17.60 -23.85
CA GLY A 455 17.99 -18.16 -23.89
C GLY A 455 16.92 -17.15 -23.48
N PHE A 456 17.23 -16.29 -22.52
CA PHE A 456 16.38 -15.17 -22.12
C PHE A 456 16.21 -14.13 -23.25
N ILE A 457 17.29 -13.73 -23.92
CA ILE A 457 17.23 -12.78 -25.05
C ILE A 457 16.36 -13.33 -26.19
N GLU A 458 16.50 -14.63 -26.51
CA GLU A 458 15.65 -15.29 -27.51
C GLU A 458 14.18 -15.33 -27.09
N ARG A 459 13.89 -15.54 -25.80
CA ARG A 459 12.52 -15.45 -25.25
C ARG A 459 11.92 -14.06 -25.47
N VAL A 460 12.68 -12.99 -25.20
CA VAL A 460 12.21 -11.60 -25.38
C VAL A 460 11.98 -11.27 -26.86
N LYS A 461 12.78 -11.84 -27.78
CA LYS A 461 12.62 -11.64 -29.23
C LYS A 461 11.32 -12.24 -29.79
N GLN A 462 10.88 -13.38 -29.27
CA GLN A 462 9.81 -14.17 -29.89
C GLN A 462 8.38 -13.69 -29.56
N LYS A 463 8.18 -12.71 -28.67
CA LYS A 463 6.86 -12.16 -28.26
C LYS A 463 5.79 -13.21 -27.90
N ASP A 464 6.14 -14.45 -27.57
CA ASP A 464 5.16 -15.53 -27.43
C ASP A 464 5.04 -16.11 -26.02
N GLN A 465 3.78 -16.26 -25.60
CA GLN A 465 3.28 -16.74 -24.30
C GLN A 465 3.29 -18.27 -24.15
N LYS A 466 3.99 -19.02 -25.01
CA LYS A 466 3.98 -20.49 -24.96
C LYS A 466 5.34 -21.11 -25.27
N LEU A 467 6.24 -21.13 -24.29
CA LEU A 467 7.40 -22.04 -24.26
C LEU A 467 7.85 -22.26 -22.80
N VAL A 468 7.21 -23.22 -22.14
CA VAL A 468 7.74 -23.87 -20.92
C VAL A 468 7.61 -25.37 -21.09
N GLN A 469 8.54 -25.93 -21.85
CA GLN A 469 9.13 -27.25 -21.61
C GLN A 469 10.35 -27.37 -22.51
N ILE A 470 11.41 -28.01 -22.00
CA ILE A 470 12.76 -28.16 -22.59
C ILE A 470 13.72 -27.03 -22.17
N LEU A 471 14.26 -27.14 -20.95
CA LEU A 471 15.70 -26.97 -20.63
C LEU A 471 16.05 -27.02 -19.14
N ILE A 472 15.09 -27.23 -18.24
CA ILE A 472 15.37 -27.57 -16.85
C ILE A 472 14.72 -28.94 -16.58
N VAL A 473 15.46 -29.85 -15.95
CA VAL A 473 15.18 -31.27 -15.70
C VAL A 473 15.66 -32.23 -16.81
N ASN A 474 16.94 -32.58 -16.71
CA ASN A 474 17.36 -33.96 -16.91
C ASN A 474 18.18 -34.32 -15.68
N VAL A 475 17.57 -35.01 -14.71
CA VAL A 475 18.17 -36.06 -13.87
C VAL A 475 17.03 -36.68 -13.04
N GLU A 476 16.96 -38.01 -13.14
CA GLU A 476 16.27 -38.98 -12.26
C GLU A 476 14.77 -39.22 -12.44
N GLY A 477 14.49 -40.34 -13.11
CA GLY A 477 13.20 -40.99 -13.12
C GLY A 477 12.92 -41.76 -11.83
N ASN A 478 11.65 -41.77 -11.43
CA ASN A 478 10.94 -42.98 -11.03
C ASN A 478 9.43 -42.70 -10.94
N THR A 479 8.67 -43.63 -11.53
CA THR A 479 7.21 -43.75 -11.47
C THR A 479 6.67 -43.90 -10.05
N VAL A 480 5.64 -43.13 -9.68
CA VAL A 480 4.62 -43.56 -8.70
C VAL A 480 3.22 -43.10 -9.13
N LYS A 481 2.27 -44.04 -9.02
CA LYS A 481 0.87 -43.98 -9.43
C LYS A 481 0.01 -43.12 -8.49
N GLY A 482 -0.89 -42.35 -9.12
CA GLY A 482 -2.28 -41.99 -8.76
C GLY A 482 -2.72 -41.87 -7.29
N PHE A 483 -3.26 -40.71 -6.95
CA PHE A 483 -4.39 -40.55 -6.02
C PHE A 483 -5.20 -39.29 -6.40
N VAL A 484 -6.48 -39.46 -6.71
CA VAL A 484 -7.45 -38.37 -6.93
C VAL A 484 -8.40 -38.34 -5.73
N PRO A 485 -8.49 -37.25 -4.95
CA PRO A 485 -9.56 -37.09 -3.97
C PRO A 485 -10.79 -36.45 -4.62
N LYS A 486 -11.93 -37.15 -4.54
CA LYS A 486 -13.26 -36.64 -4.85
C LYS A 486 -13.63 -35.53 -3.84
N GLN A 487 -14.05 -34.36 -4.34
CA GLN A 487 -14.94 -33.45 -3.62
C GLN A 487 -16.22 -33.24 -4.42
N SER A 488 -17.33 -33.54 -3.76
CA SER A 488 -18.71 -33.45 -4.24
C SER A 488 -19.17 -31.99 -4.37
N ARG A 489 -19.50 -31.57 -5.59
CA ARG A 489 -20.37 -30.40 -5.84
C ARG A 489 -21.83 -30.85 -5.93
N PRO A 490 -22.80 -30.08 -5.42
CA PRO A 490 -24.21 -30.33 -5.73
C PRO A 490 -24.52 -29.89 -7.16
N VAL A 491 -25.35 -30.69 -7.81
CA VAL A 491 -25.82 -30.52 -9.19
C VAL A 491 -26.79 -29.33 -9.25
N MET A 492 -26.49 -28.34 -10.08
CA MET A 492 -27.50 -27.40 -10.61
C MET A 492 -27.74 -27.75 -12.08
N SER A 493 -29.03 -27.89 -12.40
CA SER A 493 -29.57 -28.18 -13.71
C SER A 493 -29.22 -27.10 -14.73
N ASP A 494 -28.82 -27.57 -15.91
CA ASP A 494 -28.68 -26.80 -17.14
C ASP A 494 -30.00 -26.10 -17.47
N SER A 495 -30.01 -24.77 -17.41
CA SER A 495 -31.03 -23.94 -18.03
C SER A 495 -30.38 -22.71 -18.66
N GLY A 496 -30.29 -22.74 -20.00
CA GLY A 496 -30.24 -21.63 -20.95
C GLY A 496 -29.50 -20.34 -20.58
N ASN A 497 -28.51 -19.99 -21.40
CA ASN A 497 -27.88 -18.67 -21.55
C ASN A 497 -28.86 -17.49 -21.31
N LEU A 498 -28.89 -16.95 -20.10
CA LEU A 498 -29.48 -15.66 -19.75
C LEU A 498 -28.30 -14.70 -19.56
N SER A 499 -28.28 -13.58 -20.29
CA SER A 499 -27.21 -12.59 -20.14
C SER A 499 -27.21 -12.02 -18.71
N SER A 500 -26.08 -12.16 -18.02
CA SER A 500 -25.89 -11.58 -16.69
C SER A 500 -25.73 -10.05 -16.84
N ALA A 501 -26.46 -9.28 -16.02
CA ALA A 501 -26.33 -7.82 -16.00
C ALA A 501 -24.92 -7.42 -15.57
N HIS A 502 -24.37 -6.35 -16.18
CA HIS A 502 -23.06 -5.82 -15.83
C HIS A 502 -23.18 -4.37 -15.41
N VAL A 503 -22.78 -4.04 -14.18
CA VAL A 503 -22.95 -2.71 -13.59
C VAL A 503 -21.61 -2.13 -13.18
N ALA A 504 -21.40 -0.84 -13.49
CA ALA A 504 -20.25 -0.09 -13.00
C ALA A 504 -20.61 0.71 -11.75
N LEU A 505 -19.66 0.85 -10.83
CA LEU A 505 -19.81 1.58 -9.57
C LEU A 505 -18.78 2.72 -9.49
N LEU A 506 -19.24 3.96 -9.29
CA LEU A 506 -18.40 5.15 -9.14
C LEU A 506 -18.70 5.86 -7.81
N PRO A 507 -17.97 5.54 -6.72
CA PRO A 507 -18.08 6.25 -5.46
C PRO A 507 -17.41 7.63 -5.51
N ALA A 508 -17.83 8.52 -4.61
CA ALA A 508 -17.03 9.68 -4.22
C ALA A 508 -16.06 9.31 -3.09
N SER A 509 -15.14 10.21 -2.76
CA SER A 509 -14.15 9.97 -1.70
C SER A 509 -14.73 10.14 -0.28
N GLY A 510 -13.99 9.65 0.71
CA GLY A 510 -14.39 9.51 2.10
C GLY A 510 -15.09 8.18 2.38
N MET A 511 -14.74 7.56 3.51
CA MET A 511 -15.34 6.29 3.96
C MET A 511 -16.88 6.36 4.11
N GLY A 512 -17.44 7.55 4.30
CA GLY A 512 -18.89 7.78 4.28
C GLY A 512 -19.54 7.43 2.93
N HIS A 513 -18.83 7.69 1.84
CA HIS A 513 -19.26 7.42 0.47
C HIS A 513 -18.74 6.08 -0.03
N LEU A 514 -17.48 5.73 0.24
CA LEU A 514 -16.85 4.51 -0.26
C LEU A 514 -17.47 3.22 0.32
N ALA A 515 -17.64 3.13 1.65
CA ALA A 515 -18.12 1.92 2.31
C ALA A 515 -19.47 1.38 1.77
N PRO A 516 -20.53 2.20 1.59
CA PRO A 516 -21.79 1.70 1.05
C PRO A 516 -21.66 1.19 -0.39
N PHE A 517 -20.76 1.76 -1.21
CA PHE A 517 -20.48 1.24 -2.54
C PHE A 517 -19.80 -0.13 -2.52
N LEU A 518 -18.85 -0.35 -1.59
CA LEU A 518 -18.21 -1.65 -1.42
C LEU A 518 -19.21 -2.72 -1.00
N ARG A 519 -20.08 -2.42 -0.02
CA ARG A 519 -21.11 -3.36 0.41
C ARG A 519 -22.18 -3.61 -0.66
N LEU A 520 -22.54 -2.57 -1.42
CA LEU A 520 -23.43 -2.71 -2.59
C LEU A 520 -22.81 -3.64 -3.64
N ALA A 521 -21.52 -3.49 -3.94
CA ALA A 521 -20.82 -4.37 -4.88
C ALA A 521 -20.92 -5.85 -4.46
N VAL A 522 -20.69 -6.15 -3.18
CA VAL A 522 -20.86 -7.52 -2.66
C VAL A 522 -22.31 -7.99 -2.80
N SER A 523 -23.28 -7.14 -2.46
CA SER A 523 -24.71 -7.46 -2.61
C SER A 523 -25.10 -7.73 -4.07
N LEU A 524 -24.54 -6.99 -5.04
CA LEU A 524 -24.78 -7.25 -6.46
C LEU A 524 -24.17 -8.58 -6.92
N LEU A 525 -22.97 -8.92 -6.44
CA LEU A 525 -22.34 -10.21 -6.73
C LEU A 525 -23.18 -11.40 -6.24
N THR A 526 -23.80 -11.30 -5.05
CA THR A 526 -24.65 -12.39 -4.53
C THR A 526 -25.92 -12.60 -5.36
N HIS A 527 -26.31 -11.62 -6.18
CA HIS A 527 -27.42 -11.69 -7.13
C HIS A 527 -26.98 -11.99 -8.57
N ASN A 528 -25.75 -12.50 -8.76
CA ASN A 528 -25.18 -12.86 -10.07
C ASN A 528 -25.09 -11.67 -11.06
N VAL A 529 -24.84 -10.47 -10.56
CA VAL A 529 -24.52 -9.28 -11.37
C VAL A 529 -23.01 -9.16 -11.48
N GLN A 530 -22.51 -8.95 -12.71
CA GLN A 530 -21.10 -8.60 -12.93
C GLN A 530 -20.86 -7.17 -12.48
N VAL A 531 -19.75 -6.93 -11.79
CA VAL A 531 -19.45 -5.62 -11.21
C VAL A 531 -18.10 -5.12 -11.71
N THR A 532 -18.09 -3.90 -12.26
CA THR A 532 -16.88 -3.10 -12.45
C THR A 532 -16.84 -2.01 -11.39
N PHE A 533 -15.77 -1.94 -10.60
CA PHE A 533 -15.57 -0.89 -9.61
C PHE A 533 -14.59 0.16 -10.15
N ILE A 534 -15.02 1.42 -10.17
CA ILE A 534 -14.20 2.54 -10.63
C ILE A 534 -13.54 3.19 -9.42
N THR A 535 -12.22 3.11 -9.32
CA THR A 535 -11.43 3.77 -8.27
C THR A 535 -10.88 5.09 -8.76
N THR A 536 -10.69 6.05 -7.86
CA THR A 536 -10.03 7.33 -8.17
C THR A 536 -8.55 7.25 -7.81
N HIS A 537 -7.68 7.84 -8.64
CA HIS A 537 -6.25 7.94 -8.37
C HIS A 537 -5.79 9.41 -8.43
N PRO A 538 -5.12 9.92 -7.37
CA PRO A 538 -4.82 9.25 -6.09
C PRO A 538 -6.06 9.12 -5.18
N THR A 539 -6.02 8.25 -4.16
CA THR A 539 -7.01 8.23 -3.06
C THR A 539 -6.77 9.38 -2.08
N VAL A 540 -7.78 9.78 -1.29
CA VAL A 540 -7.66 10.92 -0.35
C VAL A 540 -7.01 10.51 0.97
N SER A 541 -7.21 9.27 1.44
CA SER A 541 -6.61 8.80 2.68
C SER A 541 -6.13 7.35 2.64
N LEU A 542 -5.22 7.01 3.55
CA LEU A 542 -4.73 5.63 3.74
C LEU A 542 -5.86 4.67 4.11
N SER A 543 -6.86 5.13 4.87
CA SER A 543 -8.04 4.31 5.17
C SER A 543 -8.79 3.89 3.90
N GLU A 544 -8.89 4.75 2.90
CA GLU A 544 -9.52 4.39 1.62
C GLU A 544 -8.69 3.37 0.85
N SER A 545 -7.38 3.63 0.70
CA SER A 545 -6.49 2.74 -0.06
C SER A 545 -6.37 1.35 0.56
N HIS A 546 -6.24 1.27 1.89
CA HIS A 546 -6.22 0.00 2.62
C HIS A 546 -7.54 -0.76 2.49
N THR A 547 -8.68 -0.07 2.58
CA THR A 547 -10.00 -0.70 2.44
C THR A 547 -10.21 -1.25 1.03
N LEU A 548 -9.87 -0.46 0.00
CA LEU A 548 -9.93 -0.90 -1.40
C LEU A 548 -9.02 -2.12 -1.65
N SER A 549 -7.80 -2.10 -1.11
CA SER A 549 -6.85 -3.21 -1.24
C SER A 549 -7.40 -4.51 -0.62
N ARG A 550 -7.95 -4.45 0.61
CA ARG A 550 -8.60 -5.60 1.25
C ARG A 550 -9.82 -6.09 0.47
N PHE A 551 -10.63 -5.15 -0.02
CA PHE A 551 -11.82 -5.46 -0.79
C PHE A 551 -11.49 -6.21 -2.09
N PHE A 552 -10.57 -5.71 -2.91
CA PHE A 552 -10.19 -6.38 -4.16
C PHE A 552 -9.45 -7.70 -3.92
N SER A 553 -8.71 -7.82 -2.81
CA SER A 553 -8.11 -9.09 -2.40
C SER A 553 -9.17 -10.14 -2.05
N ALA A 554 -10.26 -9.73 -1.40
CA ALA A 554 -11.36 -10.63 -1.02
C ALA A 554 -12.30 -10.96 -2.19
N TYR A 555 -12.44 -10.04 -3.15
CA TYR A 555 -13.34 -10.19 -4.31
C TYR A 555 -12.60 -9.99 -5.64
N PRO A 556 -11.66 -10.87 -6.01
CA PRO A 556 -10.86 -10.74 -7.24
C PRO A 556 -11.68 -10.85 -8.53
N GLN A 557 -12.93 -11.32 -8.45
CA GLN A 557 -13.86 -11.37 -9.57
C GLN A 557 -14.44 -10.00 -9.97
N ILE A 558 -14.29 -8.98 -9.12
CA ILE A 558 -14.72 -7.62 -9.44
C ILE A 558 -13.69 -7.02 -10.40
N ALA A 559 -14.15 -6.58 -11.57
CA ALA A 559 -13.29 -5.85 -12.49
C ALA A 559 -12.99 -4.46 -11.93
N THR A 560 -11.75 -4.00 -12.07
CA THR A 560 -11.34 -2.68 -11.57
C THR A 560 -10.99 -1.78 -12.75
N LYS A 561 -11.48 -0.54 -12.71
CA LYS A 561 -11.11 0.54 -13.62
C LYS A 561 -10.64 1.71 -12.80
N GLN A 562 -9.61 2.42 -13.27
CA GLN A 562 -9.06 3.55 -12.54
C GLN A 562 -9.34 4.86 -13.28
N LEU A 563 -9.91 5.82 -12.56
CA LEU A 563 -10.10 7.19 -12.99
C LEU A 563 -8.95 8.04 -12.45
N HIS A 564 -8.02 8.40 -13.32
CA HIS A 564 -6.92 9.31 -12.99
C HIS A 564 -7.45 10.74 -12.94
N LEU A 565 -7.32 11.38 -11.78
CA LEU A 565 -7.84 12.72 -11.55
C LEU A 565 -6.86 13.78 -12.05
N LEU A 566 -7.41 14.88 -12.54
CA LEU A 566 -6.63 16.08 -12.84
C LEU A 566 -6.12 16.72 -11.54
N ALA A 567 -4.86 17.15 -11.55
CA ALA A 567 -4.29 17.93 -10.46
C ALA A 567 -4.76 19.39 -10.50
N PHE A 568 -4.89 20.01 -9.33
CA PHE A 568 -5.09 21.46 -9.20
C PHE A 568 -3.76 22.16 -8.92
N ASP A 569 -3.49 23.25 -9.62
CA ASP A 569 -2.30 24.09 -9.39
C ASP A 569 -2.30 24.73 -7.99
N ASN A 570 -3.49 25.06 -7.46
CA ASN A 570 -3.66 25.60 -6.12
C ASN A 570 -4.89 25.00 -5.40
N PRO A 571 -4.76 23.82 -4.77
CA PRO A 571 -5.84 23.15 -4.07
C PRO A 571 -6.44 23.98 -2.92
N SER A 572 -5.61 24.75 -2.24
CA SER A 572 -6.02 25.59 -1.08
C SER A 572 -6.94 26.74 -1.47
N ALA A 573 -6.94 27.17 -2.74
CA ALA A 573 -7.89 28.14 -3.25
C ALA A 573 -9.31 27.57 -3.39
N ILE A 574 -9.45 26.24 -3.39
CA ILE A 574 -10.73 25.52 -3.52
C ILE A 574 -11.29 25.24 -2.12
N SER A 575 -10.53 24.55 -1.28
CA SER A 575 -10.92 24.23 0.09
C SER A 575 -9.71 23.86 0.94
N GLU A 576 -9.81 24.04 2.26
CA GLU A 576 -8.86 23.45 3.22
C GLU A 576 -9.20 21.99 3.57
N ASP A 577 -10.39 21.49 3.18
CA ASP A 577 -10.78 20.10 3.36
C ASP A 577 -10.40 19.29 2.11
N PRO A 578 -9.43 18.35 2.20
CA PRO A 578 -8.98 17.57 1.06
C PRO A 578 -10.06 16.68 0.44
N PHE A 579 -11.12 16.33 1.18
CA PHE A 579 -12.25 15.61 0.56
C PHE A 579 -13.04 16.50 -0.40
N TYR A 580 -13.25 17.79 -0.07
CA TYR A 580 -13.93 18.71 -1.00
C TYR A 580 -13.06 19.02 -2.22
N ILE A 581 -11.75 19.14 -2.04
CA ILE A 581 -10.79 19.25 -3.16
C ILE A 581 -10.93 18.03 -4.07
N GLN A 582 -10.92 16.83 -3.50
CA GLN A 582 -11.03 15.61 -4.28
C GLN A 582 -12.38 15.50 -5.00
N TYR A 583 -13.49 15.87 -4.36
CA TYR A 583 -14.80 15.87 -5.01
C TYR A 583 -14.77 16.75 -6.25
N GLU A 584 -14.18 17.94 -6.14
CA GLU A 584 -14.05 18.83 -7.29
C GLU A 584 -13.10 18.25 -8.36
N ALA A 585 -12.00 17.59 -7.97
CA ALA A 585 -11.11 16.91 -8.91
C ALA A 585 -11.84 15.82 -9.70
N ILE A 586 -12.67 15.00 -9.04
CA ILE A 586 -13.50 13.97 -9.71
C ILE A 586 -14.49 14.61 -10.68
N ARG A 587 -15.17 15.68 -10.25
CA ARG A 587 -16.13 16.43 -11.07
C ARG A 587 -15.48 17.00 -12.32
N GLN A 588 -14.33 17.66 -12.19
CA GLN A 588 -13.57 18.21 -13.32
C GLN A 588 -13.00 17.12 -14.24
N SER A 589 -12.73 15.93 -13.70
CA SER A 589 -12.23 14.77 -14.47
C SER A 589 -13.34 13.92 -15.10
N SER A 590 -14.62 14.28 -14.91
CA SER A 590 -15.78 13.47 -15.33
C SER A 590 -15.80 13.16 -16.83
N TYR A 591 -15.24 14.02 -17.69
CA TYR A 591 -15.16 13.78 -19.14
C TYR A 591 -14.30 12.55 -19.49
N LEU A 592 -13.36 12.16 -18.61
CA LEU A 592 -12.53 10.96 -18.76
C LEU A 592 -13.32 9.67 -18.52
N LEU A 593 -14.52 9.74 -17.93
CA LEU A 593 -15.37 8.58 -17.72
C LEU A 593 -15.91 8.00 -19.03
N SER A 594 -16.12 8.83 -20.06
CA SER A 594 -16.70 8.36 -21.33
C SER A 594 -15.90 7.22 -21.98
N PRO A 595 -14.58 7.37 -22.24
CA PRO A 595 -13.76 6.28 -22.75
C PRO A 595 -13.62 5.13 -21.75
N LEU A 596 -13.58 5.41 -20.44
CA LEU A 596 -13.43 4.40 -19.40
C LEU A 596 -14.64 3.45 -19.37
N LEU A 597 -15.86 4.00 -19.34
CA LEU A 597 -17.12 3.26 -19.36
C LEU A 597 -17.29 2.49 -20.68
N SER A 598 -16.93 3.12 -21.80
CA SER A 598 -16.98 2.48 -23.13
C SER A 598 -16.02 1.30 -23.28
N SER A 599 -14.93 1.29 -22.50
CA SER A 599 -13.93 0.20 -22.49
C SER A 599 -14.35 -1.04 -21.68
N CYS A 600 -15.49 -0.99 -20.98
CA CYS A 600 -15.96 -2.10 -20.17
C CYS A 600 -16.47 -3.25 -21.05
N SER A 601 -16.07 -4.48 -20.70
CA SER A 601 -16.50 -5.69 -21.39
C SER A 601 -16.95 -6.73 -20.35
N PRO A 602 -18.18 -7.29 -20.46
CA PRO A 602 -19.20 -6.99 -21.46
C PRO A 602 -19.76 -5.56 -21.33
N HIS A 603 -20.64 -5.13 -22.25
CA HIS A 603 -21.24 -3.80 -22.17
C HIS A 603 -22.00 -3.59 -20.85
N LEU A 604 -21.93 -2.37 -20.31
CA LEU A 604 -22.60 -2.01 -19.07
C LEU A 604 -24.12 -1.90 -19.28
N SER A 605 -24.89 -2.53 -18.39
CA SER A 605 -26.32 -2.34 -18.24
C SER A 605 -26.66 -1.01 -17.57
N ALA A 606 -25.83 -0.57 -16.63
CA ALA A 606 -26.01 0.67 -15.88
C ALA A 606 -24.71 1.14 -15.22
N LEU A 607 -24.66 2.43 -14.88
CA LEU A 607 -23.71 3.01 -13.94
C LEU A 607 -24.45 3.37 -12.64
N ILE A 608 -23.86 3.06 -11.49
CA ILE A 608 -24.29 3.60 -10.20
C ILE A 608 -23.25 4.65 -9.75
N THR A 609 -23.70 5.88 -9.58
CA THR A 609 -22.84 7.04 -9.26
C THR A 609 -23.19 7.61 -7.90
N ASP A 610 -22.19 8.12 -7.16
CA ASP A 610 -22.44 8.84 -5.91
C ASP A 610 -23.23 10.15 -6.14
N MET A 611 -24.12 10.49 -5.20
CA MET A 611 -24.94 11.70 -5.25
C MET A 611 -24.15 13.02 -5.39
N SER A 612 -22.91 13.09 -4.92
CA SER A 612 -22.06 14.28 -5.02
C SER A 612 -21.52 14.55 -6.43
N LEU A 613 -21.66 13.60 -7.35
CA LEU A 613 -21.12 13.67 -8.72
C LEU A 613 -22.23 13.76 -9.79
N ALA A 614 -23.50 13.66 -9.39
CA ALA A 614 -24.67 13.58 -10.28
C ALA A 614 -24.63 14.64 -11.41
N SER A 615 -24.33 15.89 -11.06
CA SER A 615 -24.32 17.02 -12.00
C SER A 615 -23.30 16.92 -13.13
N THR A 616 -22.22 16.19 -12.90
CA THR A 616 -21.13 16.03 -13.89
C THR A 616 -21.19 14.70 -14.62
N VAL A 617 -21.71 13.65 -13.96
CA VAL A 617 -21.69 12.29 -14.52
C VAL A 617 -22.96 11.99 -15.32
N ILE A 618 -24.12 12.52 -14.94
CA ILE A 618 -25.38 12.32 -15.68
C ILE A 618 -25.26 12.73 -17.16
N PRO A 619 -24.71 13.92 -17.50
CA PRO A 619 -24.50 14.28 -18.91
C PRO A 619 -23.60 13.32 -19.68
N VAL A 620 -22.58 12.75 -19.03
CA VAL A 620 -21.68 11.76 -19.64
C VAL A 620 -22.42 10.47 -19.95
N THR A 621 -23.21 9.97 -19.01
CA THR A 621 -23.98 8.73 -19.19
C THR A 621 -25.10 8.89 -20.21
N GLU A 622 -25.78 10.05 -20.25
CA GLU A 622 -26.79 10.35 -21.28
C GLU A 622 -26.18 10.36 -22.68
N ALA A 623 -25.00 10.96 -22.85
CA ALA A 623 -24.29 10.97 -24.13
C ALA A 623 -23.90 9.55 -24.61
N LEU A 624 -23.73 8.61 -23.69
CA LEU A 624 -23.46 7.20 -23.97
C LEU A 624 -24.73 6.35 -24.10
N GLY A 625 -25.92 6.92 -23.83
CA GLY A 625 -27.17 6.14 -23.71
C GLY A 625 -27.15 5.11 -22.57
N LEU A 626 -26.31 5.31 -21.55
CA LEU A 626 -26.14 4.40 -20.43
C LEU A 626 -27.06 4.81 -19.26
N PRO A 627 -27.92 3.92 -18.74
CA PRO A 627 -28.71 4.21 -17.53
C PRO A 627 -27.82 4.58 -16.33
N ASN A 628 -28.18 5.65 -15.62
CA ASN A 628 -27.43 6.14 -14.46
C ASN A 628 -28.30 6.18 -13.23
N TYR A 629 -27.95 5.36 -12.24
CA TYR A 629 -28.59 5.32 -10.93
C TYR A 629 -27.73 6.08 -9.92
N ILE A 630 -28.35 6.85 -9.05
CA ILE A 630 -27.64 7.59 -8.01
C ILE A 630 -27.72 6.81 -6.69
N LEU A 631 -26.58 6.43 -6.11
CA LEU A 631 -26.55 5.99 -4.72
C LEU A 631 -26.52 7.22 -3.80
N PHE A 632 -27.62 7.47 -3.10
CA PHE A 632 -27.70 8.51 -2.09
C PHE A 632 -27.19 7.96 -0.75
N THR A 633 -25.98 8.37 -0.38
CA THR A 633 -25.21 7.81 0.76
C THR A 633 -25.65 8.37 2.13
N SER A 634 -26.92 8.77 2.25
CA SER A 634 -27.53 9.30 3.47
C SER A 634 -29.00 8.84 3.59
N SER A 635 -29.72 9.26 4.63
CA SER A 635 -31.12 8.90 4.86
C SER A 635 -32.07 9.43 3.77
N ALA A 636 -33.20 8.74 3.57
CA ALA A 636 -34.27 9.26 2.72
C ALA A 636 -34.79 10.62 3.23
N LYS A 637 -34.79 10.83 4.56
CA LYS A 637 -35.09 12.13 5.15
C LYS A 637 -34.14 13.23 4.67
N MET A 638 -32.83 12.97 4.65
CA MET A 638 -31.84 13.92 4.11
C MET A 638 -32.05 14.19 2.62
N LEU A 639 -32.45 13.18 1.83
CA LEU A 639 -32.77 13.39 0.41
C LEU A 639 -33.91 14.39 0.21
N THR A 640 -34.94 14.37 1.07
CA THR A 640 -36.02 15.37 0.99
C THR A 640 -35.52 16.79 1.16
N LEU A 641 -34.54 17.00 2.05
CA LEU A 641 -33.91 18.28 2.29
C LEU A 641 -32.99 18.67 1.11
N PHE A 642 -32.15 17.75 0.66
CA PHE A 642 -31.24 17.91 -0.47
C PHE A 642 -31.98 18.39 -1.73
N LEU A 643 -33.11 17.76 -2.05
CA LEU A 643 -33.96 18.15 -3.18
C LEU A 643 -34.69 19.47 -2.94
N SER A 644 -35.11 19.76 -1.72
CA SER A 644 -35.81 21.02 -1.40
C SER A 644 -34.88 22.25 -1.48
N PHE A 645 -33.58 22.07 -1.30
CA PHE A 645 -32.62 23.17 -1.36
C PHE A 645 -32.56 23.84 -2.73
N HIS A 646 -32.50 23.07 -3.82
CA HIS A 646 -32.42 23.66 -5.16
C HIS A 646 -33.73 24.35 -5.56
N THR A 647 -34.89 23.77 -5.20
CA THR A 647 -36.20 24.34 -5.53
C THR A 647 -36.50 25.61 -4.73
N THR A 648 -36.16 25.63 -3.44
CA THR A 648 -36.50 26.73 -2.52
C THR A 648 -35.53 27.92 -2.63
N ILE A 649 -34.23 27.67 -2.84
CA ILE A 649 -33.25 28.76 -3.06
C ILE A 649 -33.37 29.31 -4.48
N GLY A 650 -33.60 28.47 -5.49
CA GLY A 650 -33.84 28.92 -6.87
C GLY A 650 -35.07 29.83 -7.01
N SER A 651 -36.09 29.65 -6.17
CA SER A 651 -37.28 30.51 -6.13
C SER A 651 -37.09 31.84 -5.38
N ARG A 652 -36.05 31.99 -4.55
CA ARG A 652 -35.79 33.25 -3.80
C ARG A 652 -35.36 34.42 -4.69
N ALA A 653 -35.13 34.21 -5.98
CA ALA A 653 -35.05 35.29 -6.95
C ALA A 653 -36.41 35.96 -7.27
N ARG A 654 -37.56 35.48 -6.73
CA ARG A 654 -38.90 35.98 -7.13
C ARG A 654 -39.95 36.26 -6.05
N SER A 655 -39.69 36.19 -4.73
CA SER A 655 -40.72 36.66 -3.77
C SER A 655 -40.19 37.07 -2.39
N ASN A 656 -40.25 38.37 -2.13
CA ASN A 656 -40.34 38.95 -0.79
C ASN A 656 -41.77 38.77 -0.27
N SER A 657 -42.04 37.79 0.58
CA SER A 657 -43.15 37.84 1.57
C SER A 657 -43.21 36.56 2.43
N ASP A 658 -43.29 36.76 3.74
CA ASP A 658 -43.76 35.84 4.80
C ASP A 658 -42.89 34.62 5.17
N GLU A 659 -41.63 34.87 5.55
CA GLU A 659 -40.86 33.88 6.32
C GLU A 659 -41.28 33.88 7.79
N VAL A 660 -41.93 32.80 8.24
CA VAL A 660 -41.96 32.42 9.66
C VAL A 660 -40.51 32.28 10.11
N ILE A 661 -40.07 33.22 10.96
CA ILE A 661 -38.70 33.31 11.45
C ILE A 661 -38.31 31.98 12.11
N GLY A 662 -37.27 31.31 11.59
CA GLY A 662 -36.65 30.15 12.25
C GLY A 662 -36.99 28.76 11.69
N VAL A 663 -37.80 28.61 10.64
CA VAL A 663 -38.09 27.30 10.00
C VAL A 663 -37.74 27.25 8.50
N PHE A 664 -37.45 26.06 7.99
CA PHE A 664 -37.21 25.72 6.59
C PHE A 664 -38.33 24.79 6.10
N LYS A 665 -39.07 25.21 5.07
CA LYS A 665 -40.21 24.45 4.55
C LYS A 665 -39.73 23.36 3.59
N ILE A 666 -40.17 22.11 3.81
CA ILE A 666 -40.01 21.00 2.86
C ILE A 666 -41.40 20.70 2.27
N PRO A 667 -41.58 20.73 0.94
CA PRO A 667 -42.87 20.46 0.33
C PRO A 667 -43.44 19.10 0.77
N GLY A 668 -44.69 19.07 1.20
CA GLY A 668 -45.39 17.84 1.57
C GLY A 668 -44.94 17.16 2.88
N LEU A 669 -44.03 17.77 3.65
CA LEU A 669 -43.58 17.28 4.96
C LEU A 669 -43.62 18.41 6.02
N GLN A 670 -43.48 18.04 7.30
CA GLN A 670 -43.40 19.02 8.39
C GLN A 670 -42.18 19.96 8.20
N PRO A 671 -42.34 21.28 8.43
CA PRO A 671 -41.23 22.22 8.40
C PRO A 671 -40.12 21.83 9.37
N LEU A 672 -38.87 22.05 8.96
CA LEU A 672 -37.70 21.79 9.78
C LEU A 672 -37.25 23.07 10.50
N PRO A 673 -36.79 23.02 11.76
CA PRO A 673 -36.09 24.14 12.37
C PRO A 673 -34.85 24.53 11.54
N LYS A 674 -34.59 25.82 11.35
CA LYS A 674 -33.36 26.30 10.68
C LYS A 674 -32.10 25.81 11.41
N SER A 675 -32.16 25.59 12.72
CA SER A 675 -31.07 25.04 13.54
C SER A 675 -30.67 23.60 13.16
N TRP A 676 -31.54 22.87 12.44
CA TRP A 676 -31.26 21.53 11.95
C TRP A 676 -30.56 21.53 10.59
N ILE A 677 -30.48 22.68 9.94
CA ILE A 677 -29.83 22.85 8.64
C ILE A 677 -28.31 23.06 8.85
N PRO A 678 -27.45 22.42 8.04
CA PRO A 678 -26.01 22.65 8.08
C PRO A 678 -25.67 24.14 7.93
N PRO A 679 -24.86 24.74 8.83
CA PRO A 679 -24.55 26.16 8.79
C PRO A 679 -24.02 26.68 7.44
N PRO A 680 -23.14 25.94 6.71
CA PRO A 680 -22.66 26.39 5.40
C PRO A 680 -23.76 26.52 4.32
N LEU A 681 -24.92 25.89 4.49
CA LEU A 681 -26.05 26.00 3.57
C LEU A 681 -26.93 27.22 3.84
N LEU A 682 -26.90 27.74 5.07
CA LEU A 682 -27.62 28.93 5.49
C LEU A 682 -26.81 30.22 5.27
N SER A 683 -25.49 30.12 5.14
CA SER A 683 -24.62 31.27 4.91
C SER A 683 -24.94 31.97 3.58
N ASP A 684 -24.85 33.30 3.56
CA ASP A 684 -24.94 34.11 2.35
C ASP A 684 -23.70 33.97 1.46
N THR A 685 -22.57 33.57 2.03
CA THR A 685 -21.33 33.28 1.29
C THR A 685 -21.47 31.98 0.49
N VAL A 686 -20.99 31.99 -0.76
CA VAL A 686 -20.94 30.79 -1.59
C VAL A 686 -19.89 29.83 -1.01
N SER A 687 -20.34 28.66 -0.56
CA SER A 687 -19.47 27.56 -0.15
C SER A 687 -19.57 26.41 -1.15
N LEU A 688 -18.48 25.64 -1.33
CA LEU A 688 -18.49 24.47 -2.23
C LEU A 688 -19.61 23.49 -1.90
N LEU A 689 -19.84 23.21 -0.61
CA LEU A 689 -20.93 22.34 -0.19
C LEU A 689 -22.30 22.86 -0.68
N LYS A 690 -22.55 24.17 -0.55
CA LYS A 690 -23.80 24.79 -1.03
C LYS A 690 -23.93 24.69 -2.54
N THR A 691 -22.86 24.96 -3.27
CA THR A 691 -22.81 24.82 -4.74
C THR A 691 -23.07 23.40 -5.18
N HIS A 692 -22.34 22.42 -4.62
CA HIS A 692 -22.49 21.01 -4.93
C HIS A 692 -23.90 20.48 -4.62
N ILE A 693 -24.50 20.83 -3.48
CA ILE A 693 -25.89 20.42 -3.18
C ILE A 693 -26.88 20.99 -4.19
N ILE A 694 -26.72 22.26 -4.58
CA ILE A 694 -27.63 22.90 -5.54
C ILE A 694 -27.47 22.29 -6.93
N GLU A 695 -26.24 22.13 -7.42
CA GLU A 695 -25.95 21.60 -8.76
C GLU A 695 -26.37 20.13 -8.88
N ASN A 696 -25.94 19.28 -7.95
CA ASN A 696 -26.34 17.86 -7.97
C ASN A 696 -27.84 17.68 -7.72
N GLY A 697 -28.43 18.48 -6.82
CA GLY A 697 -29.86 18.43 -6.52
C GLY A 697 -30.78 18.73 -7.71
N LYS A 698 -30.35 19.62 -8.61
CA LYS A 698 -31.08 19.93 -9.86
C LYS A 698 -31.10 18.74 -10.83
N GLU A 699 -30.03 17.96 -10.83
CA GLU A 699 -29.77 16.93 -11.83
C GLU A 699 -30.37 15.57 -11.42
N MET A 700 -30.78 15.42 -10.15
CA MET A 700 -31.42 14.20 -9.63
C MET A 700 -32.67 13.76 -10.41
N THR A 701 -33.42 14.67 -11.03
CA THR A 701 -34.61 14.32 -11.84
C THR A 701 -34.27 13.67 -13.19
N ARG A 702 -33.02 13.77 -13.63
CA ARG A 702 -32.52 13.19 -14.88
C ARG A 702 -31.90 11.80 -14.69
N ALA A 703 -31.68 11.37 -13.44
CA ALA A 703 -31.23 10.02 -13.15
C ALA A 703 -32.30 8.97 -13.53
N THR A 704 -31.86 7.74 -13.81
CA THR A 704 -32.77 6.60 -14.07
C THR A 704 -33.48 6.15 -12.80
N GLY A 705 -32.80 6.22 -11.65
CA GLY A 705 -33.32 5.85 -10.33
C GLY A 705 -32.41 6.34 -9.22
N ILE A 706 -32.94 6.45 -8.01
CA ILE A 706 -32.17 6.84 -6.83
C ILE A 706 -32.20 5.69 -5.83
N LEU A 707 -31.04 5.14 -5.53
CA LEU A 707 -30.84 4.03 -4.60
C LEU A 707 -30.50 4.59 -3.23
N ILE A 708 -31.08 4.02 -2.18
CA ILE A 708 -30.79 4.43 -0.80
C ILE A 708 -30.52 3.21 0.07
N ASN A 709 -29.44 3.26 0.85
CA ASN A 709 -29.12 2.26 1.87
C ASN A 709 -30.04 2.42 3.10
N THR A 710 -31.33 2.15 2.92
CA THR A 710 -32.42 2.20 3.91
C THR A 710 -33.47 1.14 3.55
N PHE A 711 -34.50 0.97 4.38
CA PHE A 711 -35.62 0.04 4.14
C PHE A 711 -36.96 0.74 4.39
N GLU A 712 -38.02 0.24 3.75
CA GLU A 712 -39.35 0.88 3.74
C GLU A 712 -39.89 1.13 5.16
N GLU A 713 -39.72 0.14 6.05
CA GLU A 713 -40.23 0.18 7.41
C GLU A 713 -39.58 1.25 8.29
N LEU A 714 -38.35 1.69 7.98
CA LEU A 714 -37.61 2.71 8.75
C LEU A 714 -37.98 4.15 8.36
N GLU A 715 -38.23 4.39 7.07
CA GLU A 715 -38.36 5.74 6.51
C GLU A 715 -39.61 5.94 5.62
N GLN A 716 -40.67 5.17 5.88
CA GLN A 716 -41.91 5.15 5.10
C GLN A 716 -42.47 6.54 4.74
N GLU A 717 -42.50 7.49 5.67
CA GLU A 717 -43.02 8.85 5.42
C GLU A 717 -42.20 9.56 4.34
N SER A 718 -40.87 9.52 4.45
CA SER A 718 -39.95 10.22 3.54
C SER A 718 -39.95 9.54 2.17
N LEU A 719 -39.86 8.21 2.13
CA LEU A 719 -39.90 7.42 0.88
C LEU A 719 -41.22 7.63 0.13
N ALA A 720 -42.36 7.60 0.83
CA ALA A 720 -43.66 7.84 0.22
C ALA A 720 -43.81 9.28 -0.29
N ALA A 721 -43.26 10.29 0.41
CA ALA A 721 -43.29 11.67 -0.05
C ALA A 721 -42.46 11.89 -1.33
N LEU A 722 -41.28 11.25 -1.40
CA LEU A 722 -40.41 11.28 -2.57
C LEU A 722 -41.07 10.62 -3.78
N ASN A 723 -41.50 9.35 -3.65
CA ASN A 723 -42.08 8.58 -4.75
C ASN A 723 -43.46 9.08 -5.22
N LYS A 724 -44.22 9.78 -4.37
CA LYS A 724 -45.47 10.46 -4.78
C LYS A 724 -45.24 11.82 -5.44
N GLY A 725 -43.99 12.22 -5.67
CA GLY A 725 -43.63 13.51 -6.28
C GLY A 725 -44.03 14.71 -5.44
N LYS A 726 -44.17 14.56 -4.11
CA LYS A 726 -44.54 15.67 -3.22
C LYS A 726 -43.39 16.65 -3.00
N ILE A 727 -42.15 16.15 -3.02
CA ILE A 727 -40.94 16.98 -2.82
C ILE A 727 -40.58 17.70 -4.13
N VAL A 728 -40.39 16.92 -5.20
CA VAL A 728 -40.07 17.39 -6.56
C VAL A 728 -40.89 16.57 -7.55
N LYS A 729 -41.53 17.24 -8.52
CA LYS A 729 -42.27 16.57 -9.60
C LYS A 729 -41.30 15.96 -10.61
N GLY A 730 -41.61 14.77 -11.12
CA GLY A 730 -40.77 14.09 -12.11
C GLY A 730 -39.48 13.51 -11.54
N LEU A 731 -39.41 13.30 -10.22
CA LEU A 731 -38.32 12.54 -9.61
C LEU A 731 -38.41 11.07 -10.09
N PRO A 732 -37.29 10.43 -10.47
CA PRO A 732 -37.28 9.00 -10.77
C PRO A 732 -37.57 8.18 -9.50
N PRO A 733 -37.83 6.86 -9.64
CA PRO A 733 -38.08 5.99 -8.50
C PRO A 733 -36.96 6.07 -7.46
N VAL A 734 -37.35 6.29 -6.20
CA VAL A 734 -36.45 6.19 -5.04
C VAL A 734 -36.62 4.80 -4.44
N ILE A 735 -35.56 4.00 -4.52
CA ILE A 735 -35.56 2.56 -4.26
C ILE A 735 -34.75 2.26 -2.99
N PRO A 736 -35.40 1.83 -1.90
CA PRO A 736 -34.69 1.36 -0.71
C PRO A 736 -34.05 -0.02 -0.98
N ILE A 737 -32.74 -0.13 -0.79
CA ILE A 737 -31.98 -1.36 -1.05
C ILE A 737 -31.10 -1.80 0.13
N GLY A 738 -31.35 -1.23 1.32
CA GLY A 738 -30.56 -1.46 2.53
C GLY A 738 -31.32 -2.13 3.67
N PRO A 739 -30.73 -2.22 4.87
CA PRO A 739 -29.34 -1.86 5.14
C PRO A 739 -28.38 -2.88 4.52
N PHE A 740 -27.26 -2.43 3.98
CA PHE A 740 -26.23 -3.34 3.49
C PHE A 740 -25.57 -4.09 4.65
N ALA A 741 -25.54 -5.42 4.55
CA ALA A 741 -24.92 -6.28 5.55
C ALA A 741 -23.39 -6.03 5.65
N PRO A 742 -22.81 -6.16 6.85
CA PRO A 742 -21.36 -6.20 7.02
C PRO A 742 -20.74 -7.32 6.18
N CYS A 743 -19.59 -7.07 5.57
CA CYS A 743 -18.92 -7.97 4.66
C CYS A 743 -17.65 -8.58 5.27
N ASP A 744 -17.26 -9.78 4.82
CA ASP A 744 -16.16 -10.53 5.44
C ASP A 744 -14.80 -9.83 5.34
N PHE A 745 -14.55 -9.07 4.27
CA PHE A 745 -13.31 -8.31 4.09
C PHE A 745 -13.14 -7.17 5.12
N GLU A 746 -14.23 -6.78 5.78
CA GLU A 746 -14.22 -5.76 6.81
C GLU A 746 -13.75 -6.35 8.16
N ARG A 747 -13.76 -7.68 8.34
CA ARG A 747 -13.43 -8.34 9.62
C ARG A 747 -11.96 -8.18 10.00
N SER A 748 -11.72 -8.05 11.31
CA SER A 748 -10.41 -7.89 11.93
C SER A 748 -10.33 -8.66 13.26
N GLN A 749 -9.24 -8.53 14.02
CA GLN A 749 -9.22 -9.12 15.36
C GLN A 749 -10.12 -8.33 16.31
N PRO A 750 -11.09 -8.97 16.99
CA PRO A 750 -11.94 -8.29 17.96
C PRO A 750 -11.13 -7.80 19.16
N LEU A 751 -11.59 -6.71 19.79
CA LEU A 751 -10.99 -6.18 21.00
C LEU A 751 -11.22 -7.17 22.16
N SER A 752 -10.20 -7.95 22.52
CA SER A 752 -10.28 -8.97 23.59
C SER A 752 -10.78 -8.41 24.92
N TRP A 753 -10.57 -7.11 25.18
CA TRP A 753 -11.13 -6.43 26.36
C TRP A 753 -12.66 -6.54 26.46
N LEU A 754 -13.38 -6.59 25.33
CA LEU A 754 -14.83 -6.72 25.28
C LEU A 754 -15.30 -8.10 25.75
N ASP A 755 -14.51 -9.15 25.57
CA ASP A 755 -14.88 -10.52 25.94
C ASP A 755 -15.05 -10.70 27.45
N ASP A 756 -14.34 -9.90 28.24
CA ASP A 756 -14.41 -9.94 29.70
C ASP A 756 -15.57 -9.11 30.28
N GLN A 757 -16.36 -8.44 29.43
CA GLN A 757 -17.42 -7.53 29.89
C GLN A 757 -18.81 -8.19 29.90
N PRO A 758 -19.68 -7.83 30.88
CA PRO A 758 -21.07 -8.28 30.89
C PRO A 758 -21.86 -7.84 29.67
N GLU A 759 -22.88 -8.63 29.30
CA GLU A 759 -23.76 -8.35 28.17
C GLU A 759 -24.44 -6.98 28.28
N GLY A 760 -24.44 -6.23 27.19
CA GLY A 760 -25.07 -4.91 27.09
C GLY A 760 -24.55 -3.85 28.07
N SER A 761 -23.39 -4.06 28.70
CA SER A 761 -22.85 -3.18 29.75
C SER A 761 -21.88 -2.11 29.26
N VAL A 762 -21.45 -2.18 27.99
CA VAL A 762 -20.45 -1.31 27.39
C VAL A 762 -21.10 -0.28 26.46
N VAL A 763 -20.62 0.96 26.53
CA VAL A 763 -20.94 2.06 25.63
C VAL A 763 -19.80 2.24 24.64
N TYR A 764 -20.08 2.09 23.35
CA TYR A 764 -19.13 2.47 22.29
C TYR A 764 -19.27 3.98 22.01
N VAL A 765 -18.16 4.68 21.77
CA VAL A 765 -18.13 6.13 21.53
C VAL A 765 -17.26 6.41 20.32
N SER A 766 -17.85 6.95 19.25
CA SER A 766 -17.15 7.33 18.02
C SER A 766 -17.88 8.39 17.21
N PHE A 767 -17.13 9.42 16.77
CA PHE A 767 -17.65 10.55 15.99
C PHE A 767 -17.25 10.52 14.51
N GLY A 768 -16.77 9.36 14.01
CA GLY A 768 -16.43 9.14 12.61
C GLY A 768 -15.07 9.71 12.20
N SER A 769 -14.69 9.54 10.93
CA SER A 769 -13.36 9.90 10.40
C SER A 769 -13.19 11.38 10.05
N ARG A 770 -14.29 12.15 9.96
CA ARG A 770 -14.30 13.56 9.51
C ARG A 770 -14.65 14.55 10.61
N THR A 771 -14.72 14.12 11.86
CA THR A 771 -15.10 14.97 12.99
C THR A 771 -13.92 15.14 13.94
N ALA A 772 -13.50 16.38 14.13
CA ALA A 772 -12.59 16.78 15.19
C ALA A 772 -13.40 17.44 16.32
N MET A 773 -13.06 17.15 17.57
CA MET A 773 -13.65 17.79 18.75
C MET A 773 -12.59 18.66 19.44
N SER A 774 -13.00 19.77 20.06
CA SER A 774 -12.06 20.61 20.81
C SER A 774 -11.52 19.86 22.03
N GLY A 775 -10.29 20.19 22.46
CA GLY A 775 -9.68 19.56 23.64
C GLY A 775 -10.53 19.72 24.90
N ASP A 776 -11.23 20.85 25.07
CA ASP A 776 -12.18 21.05 26.17
C ASP A 776 -13.35 20.07 26.11
N GLN A 777 -13.93 19.87 24.92
CA GLN A 777 -15.05 18.94 24.76
C GLN A 777 -14.61 17.48 24.95
N ILE A 778 -13.42 17.12 24.48
CA ILE A 778 -12.82 15.79 24.70
C ILE A 778 -12.68 15.53 26.21
N ARG A 779 -12.14 16.49 26.97
CA ARG A 779 -12.01 16.38 28.43
C ARG A 779 -13.37 16.20 29.13
N GLU A 780 -14.35 17.02 28.79
CA GLU A 780 -15.70 16.90 29.38
C GLU A 780 -16.40 15.59 29.01
N LEU A 781 -16.21 15.09 27.79
CA LEU A 781 -16.69 13.78 27.35
C LEU A 781 -16.06 12.66 28.18
N GLY A 782 -14.73 12.65 28.33
CA GLY A 782 -14.04 11.65 29.14
C GLY A 782 -14.55 11.63 30.59
N LYS A 783 -14.65 12.79 31.23
CA LYS A 783 -15.19 12.89 32.60
C LYS A 783 -16.65 12.45 32.66
N GLY A 784 -17.46 12.81 31.67
CA GLY A 784 -18.86 12.38 31.56
C GLY A 784 -18.99 10.86 31.44
N LEU A 785 -18.12 10.21 30.66
CA LEU A 785 -18.09 8.75 30.53
C LEU A 785 -17.75 8.07 31.86
N LEU A 786 -16.69 8.51 32.56
CA LEU A 786 -16.35 7.98 33.89
C LEU A 786 -17.50 8.16 34.89
N ARG A 787 -18.10 9.36 34.90
CA ARG A 787 -19.21 9.69 35.80
C ARG A 787 -20.53 9.03 35.45
N SER A 788 -20.67 8.49 34.24
CA SER A 788 -21.86 7.73 33.85
C SER A 788 -21.98 6.43 34.64
N GLY A 789 -20.85 5.86 35.07
CA GLY A 789 -20.77 4.55 35.74
C GLY A 789 -20.82 3.35 34.78
N TYR A 790 -20.96 3.59 33.47
CA TYR A 790 -20.92 2.54 32.45
C TYR A 790 -19.50 2.31 31.95
N ARG A 791 -19.26 1.06 31.51
CA ARG A 791 -18.03 0.71 30.82
C ARG A 791 -18.05 1.31 29.43
N PHE A 792 -16.89 1.63 28.86
CA PHE A 792 -16.86 2.24 27.54
C PHE A 792 -15.67 1.83 26.68
N VAL A 793 -15.88 1.81 25.36
CA VAL A 793 -14.82 1.83 24.36
C VAL A 793 -14.93 3.16 23.63
N TRP A 794 -13.87 3.96 23.64
CA TRP A 794 -13.88 5.30 23.05
C TRP A 794 -12.76 5.48 22.04
N VAL A 795 -13.14 5.78 20.80
CA VAL A 795 -12.23 6.19 19.72
C VAL A 795 -12.05 7.71 19.79
N VAL A 796 -10.84 8.16 20.10
CA VAL A 796 -10.49 9.58 20.24
C VAL A 796 -9.77 10.08 18.99
N LYS A 797 -10.18 11.23 18.47
CA LYS A 797 -9.52 11.93 17.35
C LYS A 797 -9.46 13.44 17.62
N GLU A 798 -8.29 14.04 17.38
CA GLU A 798 -8.07 15.49 17.52
C GLU A 798 -8.08 16.22 16.15
N LYS A 799 -7.59 15.58 15.08
CA LYS A 799 -7.55 16.18 13.73
C LYS A 799 -8.56 15.54 12.75
N LYS A 800 -8.89 16.27 11.68
CA LYS A 800 -9.60 15.73 10.49
C LYS A 800 -8.56 15.01 9.62
N ILE A 801 -8.90 13.83 9.09
CA ILE A 801 -8.04 12.93 8.28
C ILE A 801 -6.99 12.19 9.13
N ASP A 802 -6.58 11.01 8.66
CA ASP A 802 -5.59 10.10 9.26
C ASP A 802 -4.16 10.70 9.28
N ARG A 803 -3.98 11.91 9.83
CA ARG A 803 -2.69 12.44 10.22
C ARG A 803 -2.50 12.12 11.69
N ASP A 804 -1.38 11.49 12.02
CA ASP A 804 -1.05 11.11 13.38
C ASP A 804 -1.27 12.30 14.34
N ASP A 805 -2.09 12.06 15.35
CA ASP A 805 -2.29 13.00 16.44
C ASP A 805 -1.02 12.94 17.30
N ASP A 806 -0.08 13.85 17.05
CA ASP A 806 1.26 13.91 17.66
C ASP A 806 1.25 14.00 19.21
N LYS A 807 0.13 14.43 19.80
CA LYS A 807 -0.02 14.52 21.26
C LYS A 807 -0.29 13.16 21.88
N GLU A 808 0.38 12.81 22.96
CA GLU A 808 0.03 11.60 23.69
C GLU A 808 -1.40 11.65 24.26
N LEU A 809 -2.07 10.49 24.40
CA LEU A 809 -3.40 10.37 25.03
C LEU A 809 -3.48 11.05 26.40
N GLY A 810 -2.38 11.02 27.17
CA GLY A 810 -2.30 11.64 28.49
C GLY A 810 -2.44 13.16 28.47
N GLU A 811 -1.86 13.82 27.46
CA GLU A 811 -1.97 15.29 27.29
C GLU A 811 -3.36 15.70 26.82
N LEU A 812 -3.96 14.91 25.92
CA LEU A 812 -5.26 15.20 25.32
C LEU A 812 -6.42 15.03 26.31
N LEU A 813 -6.39 13.96 27.10
CA LEU A 813 -7.45 13.60 28.06
C LEU A 813 -7.27 14.25 29.43
N GLY A 814 -6.06 14.80 29.68
CA GLY A 814 -5.64 15.35 30.96
C GLY A 814 -5.00 14.30 31.87
N HIS A 815 -4.02 14.75 32.68
CA HIS A 815 -3.27 13.89 33.58
C HIS A 815 -4.18 13.07 34.53
N GLY A 816 -3.88 11.78 34.65
CA GLY A 816 -4.60 10.84 35.52
C GLY A 816 -5.93 10.31 34.98
N PHE A 817 -6.35 10.69 33.76
CA PHE A 817 -7.57 10.13 33.16
C PHE A 817 -7.46 8.62 32.89
N LEU A 818 -6.38 8.20 32.22
CA LEU A 818 -6.18 6.78 31.86
C LEU A 818 -6.09 5.86 33.09
N GLU A 819 -5.51 6.37 34.18
CA GLU A 819 -5.45 5.66 35.46
C GLU A 819 -6.85 5.45 36.05
N LYS A 820 -7.70 6.47 36.00
CA LYS A 820 -9.10 6.39 36.45
C LYS A 820 -9.97 5.52 35.55
N ALA A 821 -9.67 5.47 34.25
CA ALA A 821 -10.37 4.64 33.28
C ALA A 821 -9.94 3.17 33.34
N ARG A 822 -8.81 2.84 33.99
CA ARG A 822 -8.27 1.48 34.06
C ARG A 822 -9.32 0.50 34.61
N GLY A 823 -9.66 -0.51 33.81
CA GLY A 823 -10.65 -1.53 34.16
C GLY A 823 -12.12 -1.14 33.95
N ILE A 824 -12.40 0.13 33.62
CA ILE A 824 -13.75 0.64 33.33
C ILE A 824 -13.91 0.99 31.85
N GLY A 825 -12.88 1.55 31.22
CA GLY A 825 -12.94 1.93 29.82
C GLY A 825 -11.65 1.70 29.05
N LEU A 826 -11.80 1.43 27.76
CA LEU A 826 -10.73 1.31 26.79
C LEU A 826 -10.75 2.52 25.86
N VAL A 827 -9.63 3.23 25.76
CA VAL A 827 -9.50 4.40 24.88
C VAL A 827 -8.47 4.11 23.80
N VAL A 828 -8.86 4.32 22.55
CA VAL A 828 -8.06 4.02 21.37
C VAL A 828 -7.97 5.25 20.47
N LYS A 829 -6.79 5.49 19.90
CA LYS A 829 -6.58 6.51 18.86
C LYS A 829 -6.64 5.91 17.45
N GLN A 830 -6.25 4.64 17.34
CA GLN A 830 -6.17 3.95 16.06
C GLN A 830 -7.55 3.62 15.52
N TRP A 831 -7.61 3.36 14.22
CA TRP A 831 -8.81 2.85 13.56
C TRP A 831 -9.26 1.54 14.22
N VAL A 832 -10.57 1.39 14.43
CA VAL A 832 -11.18 0.17 14.94
C VAL A 832 -12.28 -0.30 13.99
N ASN A 833 -12.51 -1.61 14.00
CA ASN A 833 -13.66 -2.18 13.32
C ASN A 833 -14.94 -1.91 14.12
N GLN A 834 -15.61 -0.83 13.76
CA GLN A 834 -16.86 -0.42 14.38
C GLN A 834 -17.94 -1.52 14.29
N GLY A 835 -18.02 -2.23 13.16
CA GLY A 835 -18.98 -3.31 12.97
C GLY A 835 -18.80 -4.44 13.98
N GLU A 836 -17.57 -4.86 14.23
CA GLU A 836 -17.26 -5.88 15.24
C GLU A 836 -17.55 -5.42 16.66
N ILE A 837 -17.25 -4.15 16.98
CA ILE A 837 -17.56 -3.59 18.31
C ILE A 837 -19.09 -3.57 18.51
N LEU A 838 -19.84 -3.03 17.55
CA LEU A 838 -21.30 -2.94 17.64
C LEU A 838 -21.96 -4.32 17.66
N GLY A 839 -21.38 -5.32 16.97
CA GLY A 839 -21.86 -6.70 16.98
C GLY A 839 -21.47 -7.50 18.23
N HIS A 840 -20.63 -6.95 19.11
CA HIS A 840 -20.19 -7.66 20.30
C HIS A 840 -21.27 -7.65 21.40
N ARG A 841 -21.54 -8.82 22.01
CA ARG A 841 -22.57 -9.02 23.06
C ARG A 841 -22.50 -8.02 24.22
N ALA A 842 -21.29 -7.56 24.56
CA ALA A 842 -21.08 -6.62 25.66
C ALA A 842 -21.55 -5.20 25.36
N VAL A 843 -21.66 -4.82 24.08
CA VAL A 843 -22.01 -3.45 23.69
C VAL A 843 -23.52 -3.27 23.72
N GLY A 844 -23.97 -2.35 24.56
CA GLY A 844 -25.39 -2.06 24.77
C GLY A 844 -25.82 -0.67 24.30
N GLY A 845 -24.88 0.21 23.95
CA GLY A 845 -25.17 1.56 23.49
C GLY A 845 -24.03 2.20 22.73
N PHE A 846 -24.36 3.18 21.89
CA PHE A 846 -23.44 3.86 20.99
C PHE A 846 -23.63 5.38 21.04
N VAL A 847 -22.63 6.12 21.51
CA VAL A 847 -22.58 7.57 21.38
C VAL A 847 -22.00 7.90 20.00
N SER A 848 -22.81 8.51 19.15
CA SER A 848 -22.50 8.66 17.73
C SER A 848 -22.82 10.06 17.23
N HIS A 849 -21.99 10.53 16.29
CA HIS A 849 -22.28 11.69 15.46
C HIS A 849 -23.46 11.47 14.49
N CYS A 850 -23.98 10.24 14.34
CA CYS A 850 -25.08 9.91 13.43
C CYS A 850 -24.77 10.10 11.93
N GLY A 851 -23.53 9.82 11.50
CA GLY A 851 -23.27 9.53 10.09
C GLY A 851 -24.08 8.31 9.65
N TRP A 852 -24.62 8.32 8.42
CA TRP A 852 -25.62 7.33 8.00
C TRP A 852 -25.10 5.88 8.08
N ASN A 853 -23.85 5.62 7.67
CA ASN A 853 -23.24 4.29 7.79
C ASN A 853 -23.23 3.80 9.26
N SER A 854 -22.82 4.66 10.20
CA SER A 854 -22.85 4.35 11.64
C SER A 854 -24.25 4.07 12.16
N VAL A 855 -25.27 4.79 11.66
CA VAL A 855 -26.68 4.54 12.02
C VAL A 855 -27.14 3.19 11.47
N THR A 856 -26.84 2.87 10.20
CA THR A 856 -27.22 1.57 9.61
C THR A 856 -26.53 0.38 10.29
N GLU A 857 -25.29 0.53 10.75
CA GLU A 857 -24.61 -0.51 11.54
C GLU A 857 -25.22 -0.67 12.94
N ALA A 858 -25.55 0.44 13.61
CA ALA A 858 -26.22 0.38 14.90
C ALA A 858 -27.61 -0.29 14.79
N ILE A 859 -28.34 0.03 13.71
CA ILE A 859 -29.59 -0.65 13.34
C ILE A 859 -29.34 -2.14 13.16
N TRP A 860 -28.38 -2.53 12.31
CA TRP A 860 -28.10 -3.93 11.99
C TRP A 860 -27.88 -4.79 13.25
N TYR A 861 -27.16 -4.27 14.23
CA TYR A 861 -26.87 -4.96 15.49
C TYR A 861 -27.87 -4.69 16.62
N GLY A 862 -28.87 -3.82 16.41
CA GLY A 862 -29.87 -3.47 17.43
C GLY A 862 -29.29 -2.70 18.62
N VAL A 863 -28.26 -1.88 18.39
CA VAL A 863 -27.59 -1.10 19.43
C VAL A 863 -28.22 0.29 19.56
N ARG A 864 -28.57 0.67 20.79
CA ARG A 864 -29.17 1.98 21.10
C ARG A 864 -28.20 3.11 20.81
N VAL A 865 -28.70 4.22 20.25
CA VAL A 865 -27.84 5.36 19.88
C VAL A 865 -28.11 6.59 20.76
N LEU A 866 -27.06 7.19 21.32
CA LEU A 866 -27.09 8.56 21.82
C LEU A 866 -26.61 9.46 20.67
N ALA A 867 -27.57 10.08 20.01
CA ALA A 867 -27.32 10.90 18.84
C ALA A 867 -26.77 12.27 19.23
N TRP A 868 -25.54 12.54 18.77
CA TRP A 868 -24.82 13.79 18.99
C TRP A 868 -24.23 14.35 17.68
N PRO A 869 -25.07 14.89 16.78
CA PRO A 869 -24.65 15.44 15.48
C PRO A 869 -23.61 16.54 15.57
N GLN A 870 -22.71 16.57 14.59
CA GLN A 870 -21.56 17.47 14.52
C GLN A 870 -21.54 18.29 13.22
N HIS A 871 -21.85 17.72 12.06
CA HIS A 871 -21.91 18.42 10.76
C HIS A 871 -22.70 17.63 9.69
N GLY A 872 -22.77 18.13 8.45
CA GLY A 872 -23.31 17.38 7.31
C GLY A 872 -24.78 16.97 7.45
N ASP A 873 -25.09 15.72 7.12
CA ASP A 873 -26.43 15.13 7.15
C ASP A 873 -26.92 14.71 8.55
N GLN A 874 -26.03 14.80 9.55
CA GLN A 874 -26.16 14.09 10.82
C GLN A 874 -27.38 14.46 11.64
N LYS A 875 -27.87 15.71 11.60
CA LYS A 875 -29.12 16.08 12.30
C LYS A 875 -30.36 15.48 11.64
N MET A 876 -30.38 15.32 10.32
CA MET A 876 -31.48 14.61 9.65
C MET A 876 -31.48 13.14 10.07
N ASN A 877 -30.30 12.51 10.07
CA ASN A 877 -30.16 11.12 10.50
C ASN A 877 -30.52 10.93 11.98
N ALA A 878 -30.11 11.85 12.86
CA ALA A 878 -30.47 11.82 14.28
C ALA A 878 -31.99 11.91 14.51
N SER A 879 -32.70 12.67 13.65
CA SER A 879 -34.17 12.68 13.69
C SER A 879 -34.78 11.32 13.31
N VAL A 880 -34.14 10.55 12.42
CA VAL A 880 -34.54 9.18 12.08
C VAL A 880 -34.28 8.23 13.26
N VAL A 881 -33.13 8.38 13.93
CA VAL A 881 -32.79 7.62 15.16
C VAL A 881 -33.84 7.83 16.24
N ASP A 882 -34.18 9.08 16.55
CA ASP A 882 -35.09 9.45 17.63
C ASP A 882 -36.53 9.02 17.33
N ARG A 883 -37.05 9.33 16.14
CA ARG A 883 -38.44 9.03 15.75
C ARG A 883 -38.77 7.54 15.68
N ASN A 884 -37.78 6.71 15.35
CA ASN A 884 -37.97 5.26 15.27
C ASN A 884 -37.75 4.56 16.61
N GLY A 885 -37.34 5.27 17.67
CA GLY A 885 -37.05 4.66 18.97
C GLY A 885 -35.73 3.87 19.00
N LEU A 886 -34.83 4.09 18.04
CA LEU A 886 -33.48 3.51 18.05
C LEU A 886 -32.61 4.16 19.15
N GLY A 887 -32.89 5.41 19.51
CA GLY A 887 -32.01 6.18 20.36
C GLY A 887 -32.61 7.46 20.91
N ILE A 888 -31.76 8.28 21.52
CA ILE A 888 -32.10 9.60 22.06
C ILE A 888 -31.31 10.64 21.28
N TRP A 889 -31.97 11.68 20.80
CA TRP A 889 -31.29 12.83 20.22
C TRP A 889 -31.27 14.06 21.13
N MET A 890 -30.07 14.59 21.36
CA MET A 890 -29.87 15.82 22.13
C MET A 890 -29.92 17.06 21.23
N GLU A 891 -31.12 17.49 20.85
CA GLU A 891 -31.34 18.61 19.91
C GLU A 891 -30.66 19.93 20.32
N ASN A 892 -30.56 20.17 21.64
CA ASN A 892 -30.03 21.42 22.21
C ASN A 892 -28.49 21.48 22.27
N TRP A 893 -27.77 20.43 21.86
CA TRP A 893 -26.30 20.40 21.92
C TRP A 893 -25.61 21.09 20.73
N GLY A 894 -26.38 21.69 19.81
CA GLY A 894 -25.83 22.52 18.73
C GLY A 894 -25.24 21.71 17.57
N TRP A 895 -24.38 22.37 16.78
CA TRP A 895 -23.49 21.73 15.79
C TRP A 895 -22.06 21.70 16.36
N GLY A 896 -21.24 20.76 15.91
CA GLY A 896 -19.84 20.64 16.36
C GLY A 896 -19.01 21.86 15.91
N GLY A 897 -18.16 22.37 16.81
CA GLY A 897 -17.26 23.50 16.53
C GLY A 897 -17.75 24.89 16.95
N GLY A 898 -18.89 24.99 17.65
CA GLY A 898 -19.28 26.23 18.34
C GLY A 898 -18.66 26.36 19.75
N ASP A 899 -18.79 27.54 20.37
CA ASP A 899 -18.30 27.82 21.75
C ASP A 899 -19.00 26.99 22.85
N LEU A 900 -20.05 26.26 22.49
CA LEU A 900 -20.85 25.48 23.43
C LEU A 900 -20.14 24.17 23.78
N VAL A 901 -19.51 24.14 24.96
CA VAL A 901 -18.97 22.92 25.56
C VAL A 901 -20.03 22.23 26.42
N ILE A 902 -20.43 21.03 26.04
CA ILE A 902 -21.35 20.17 26.80
C ILE A 902 -20.64 19.62 28.01
N LYS A 903 -21.23 19.83 29.20
CA LYS A 903 -20.60 19.50 30.49
C LYS A 903 -20.72 18.02 30.83
N GLU A 904 -19.73 17.52 31.57
CA GLU A 904 -19.64 16.13 32.05
C GLU A 904 -20.93 15.61 32.72
N ASN A 905 -21.64 16.46 33.49
CA ASN A 905 -22.90 16.13 34.17
C ASN A 905 -23.98 15.70 33.16
N GLN A 906 -24.13 16.49 32.10
CA GLN A 906 -25.14 16.29 31.08
C GLN A 906 -24.82 15.04 30.26
N ILE A 907 -23.54 14.86 29.91
CA ILE A 907 -23.07 13.67 29.19
C ILE A 907 -23.34 12.41 30.01
N ALA A 908 -22.95 12.41 31.30
CA ALA A 908 -23.16 11.28 32.19
C ALA A 908 -24.66 10.93 32.36
N GLU A 909 -25.52 11.94 32.48
CA GLU A 909 -26.97 11.75 32.57
C GLU A 909 -27.56 11.16 31.29
N CYS A 910 -27.15 11.67 30.12
CA CYS A 910 -27.66 11.17 28.84
C CYS A 910 -27.22 9.73 28.57
N VAL A 911 -25.96 9.40 28.87
CA VAL A 911 -25.46 8.03 28.77
C VAL A 911 -26.24 7.10 29.71
N ARG A 912 -26.46 7.51 30.97
CA ARG A 912 -27.29 6.73 31.90
C ARG A 912 -28.71 6.54 31.38
N LYS A 913 -29.36 7.62 30.92
CA LYS A 913 -30.73 7.60 30.41
C LYS A 913 -30.89 6.65 29.22
N MET A 914 -29.94 6.67 28.27
CA MET A 914 -29.95 5.73 27.15
C MET A 914 -29.77 4.28 27.63
N MET A 915 -28.76 4.04 28.48
CA MET A 915 -28.39 2.68 28.87
C MET A 915 -29.39 2.02 29.81
N SER A 916 -30.05 2.78 30.70
CA SER A 916 -31.06 2.26 31.63
C SER A 916 -32.47 2.19 31.05
N SER A 917 -32.68 2.61 29.79
CA SER A 917 -33.99 2.57 29.15
C SER A 917 -34.28 1.20 28.56
N GLU A 918 -35.16 0.44 29.20
CA GLU A 918 -35.65 -0.84 28.69
C GLU A 918 -36.48 -0.67 27.42
N SER A 919 -37.27 0.41 27.31
CA SER A 919 -38.04 0.71 26.09
C SER A 919 -37.12 0.85 24.88
N LEU A 920 -36.05 1.65 25.01
CA LEU A 920 -35.09 1.84 23.91
C LEU A 920 -34.35 0.54 23.59
N LYS A 921 -34.09 -0.30 24.60
CA LYS A 921 -33.42 -1.59 24.39
C LYS A 921 -34.27 -2.52 23.53
N VAL A 922 -35.56 -2.64 23.87
CA VAL A 922 -36.52 -3.46 23.13
C VAL A 922 -36.75 -2.90 21.73
N GLN A 923 -36.91 -1.58 21.59
CA GLN A 923 -37.11 -0.92 20.30
C GLN A 923 -35.89 -1.07 19.38
N ALA A 924 -34.67 -0.84 19.88
CA ALA A 924 -33.46 -1.02 19.09
C ALA A 924 -33.28 -2.48 18.63
N ALA A 925 -33.53 -3.46 19.50
CA ALA A 925 -33.49 -4.87 19.14
C ALA A 925 -34.54 -5.22 18.06
N GLN A 926 -35.77 -4.71 18.19
CA GLN A 926 -36.83 -4.93 17.21
C GLN A 926 -36.49 -4.31 15.84
N ILE A 927 -35.96 -3.09 15.83
CA ILE A 927 -35.52 -2.42 14.59
C ILE A 927 -34.41 -3.22 13.94
N GLY A 928 -33.48 -3.76 14.72
CA GLY A 928 -32.41 -4.62 14.19
C GLY A 928 -32.93 -5.90 13.55
N GLU A 929 -33.91 -6.56 14.18
CA GLU A 929 -34.56 -7.74 13.60
C GLU A 929 -35.31 -7.40 12.30
N THR A 930 -36.12 -6.34 12.32
CA THR A 930 -36.82 -5.86 11.11
C THR A 930 -35.84 -5.54 9.99
N SER A 931 -34.70 -4.93 10.32
CA SER A 931 -33.68 -4.57 9.33
C SER A 931 -33.02 -5.78 8.67
N ARG A 932 -32.77 -6.86 9.43
CA ARG A 932 -32.26 -8.13 8.89
C ARG A 932 -33.32 -8.83 8.05
N THR A 933 -34.58 -8.83 8.51
CA THR A 933 -35.72 -9.39 7.77
C THR A 933 -35.92 -8.68 6.42
N ALA A 934 -35.68 -7.36 6.36
CA ALA A 934 -35.82 -6.57 5.14
C ALA A 934 -34.87 -7.01 4.01
N VAL A 935 -33.72 -7.61 4.33
CA VAL A 935 -32.72 -8.06 3.34
C VAL A 935 -32.71 -9.57 3.08
N GLU A 936 -33.53 -10.33 3.79
CA GLU A 936 -33.76 -11.76 3.51
C GLU A 936 -34.52 -11.98 2.19
N VAL A 937 -34.57 -13.23 1.70
CA VAL A 937 -35.10 -13.63 0.36
C VAL A 937 -36.55 -13.15 0.08
N SER A 938 -37.34 -12.81 1.10
CA SER A 938 -38.70 -12.27 0.98
C SER A 938 -38.87 -10.83 1.49
N GLY A 939 -37.79 -10.22 1.98
CA GLY A 939 -37.77 -8.90 2.57
C GLY A 939 -38.02 -7.77 1.58
N SER A 940 -38.39 -6.60 2.10
CA SER A 940 -38.72 -5.41 1.31
C SER A 940 -37.54 -4.98 0.42
N SER A 941 -36.35 -4.86 0.99
CA SER A 941 -35.14 -4.43 0.28
C SER A 941 -34.59 -5.47 -0.68
N ASN A 942 -34.67 -6.77 -0.35
CA ASN A 942 -34.28 -7.83 -1.28
C ASN A 942 -35.18 -7.83 -2.53
N ARG A 943 -36.49 -7.65 -2.34
CA ARG A 943 -37.44 -7.52 -3.45
C ARG A 943 -37.13 -6.30 -4.33
N SER A 944 -36.89 -5.14 -3.71
CA SER A 944 -36.50 -3.93 -4.45
C SER A 944 -35.19 -4.11 -5.22
N MET A 945 -34.19 -4.79 -4.64
CA MET A 945 -32.95 -5.15 -5.34
C MET A 945 -33.21 -6.10 -6.52
N PHE A 946 -34.03 -7.13 -6.32
CA PHE A 946 -34.38 -8.08 -7.37
C PHE A 946 -35.10 -7.39 -8.54
N GLU A 947 -36.13 -6.59 -8.25
CA GLU A 947 -36.88 -5.82 -9.25
C GLU A 947 -35.95 -4.89 -10.04
N LEU A 948 -35.03 -4.20 -9.36
CA LEU A 948 -34.01 -3.37 -10.00
C LEU A 948 -33.12 -4.18 -10.95
N ILE A 949 -32.60 -5.33 -10.51
CA ILE A 949 -31.72 -6.18 -11.33
C ILE A 949 -32.45 -6.71 -12.57
N GLU A 950 -33.73 -7.08 -12.44
CA GLU A 950 -34.53 -7.53 -13.59
C GLU A 950 -34.66 -6.43 -14.65
N THR A 951 -34.78 -5.15 -14.25
CA THR A 951 -34.79 -4.03 -15.23
C THR A 951 -33.51 -3.94 -16.06
N TRP A 952 -32.35 -4.30 -15.48
CA TRP A 952 -31.07 -4.30 -16.16
C TRP A 952 -30.90 -5.46 -17.14
N LYS A 953 -31.53 -6.61 -16.86
CA LYS A 953 -31.53 -7.77 -17.75
C LYS A 953 -32.42 -7.57 -18.97
N THR A 954 -33.60 -6.97 -18.80
CA THR A 954 -34.52 -6.69 -19.91
C THR A 954 -34.01 -5.61 -20.87
N SER A 955 -33.12 -4.73 -20.41
CA SER A 955 -32.54 -3.65 -21.22
C SER A 955 -31.44 -4.12 -22.18
N GLN A 956 -30.90 -5.34 -22.01
CA GLN A 956 -29.87 -5.93 -22.89
C GLN A 956 -30.46 -6.68 -24.10
N SER A 957 -31.78 -6.86 -24.17
CA SER A 957 -32.48 -7.67 -25.19
C SER A 957 -33.10 -6.88 -26.34
N ILE A 958 -32.67 -5.64 -26.59
CA ILE A 958 -33.15 -4.78 -27.70
C ILE A 958 -32.01 -4.46 -28.66
#